data_AF-A0A3S9VXB4-F1
#
_entry.id   AF-A0A3S9VXB4-F1
#
_cell.length_a   1.000
_cell.length_b   1.000
_cell.length_c   1.000
_cell.angle_alpha   90.00
_cell.angle_beta   90.00
_cell.angle_gamma   90.00
#
_symmetry.space_group_name_H-M   'P 1'
#
loop_
_entity.id
_entity.type
_entity.pdbx_description
1 polymer ?
#
loop_
_entity_poly.entity_id
_entity_poly.type
_entity_poly.pdbx_seq_one_letter_code
_entity_poly.pdbx_strand_id
1 'polypeptide(L)'
;MMNYHILKQITIHQVKILRRDRGLNGIMLFCIVLIAFAHIMIQSNIKSPTWIAISLSSAIPFANAYLINYLQVLIIIFWAGNSIRKDMQADSSDAIQTRPYDNTEWLWGKIMGFIVIMLIFDITAAIVAMVIHLFVSDSPFTFHPYLFYFFTLTLPTLIFMTGLTICLKGIVKKTFIASLILLGLSYFIIAHGAIGWHGAIDLFASTLPNTFSDTTGFPHLSLYLMQRGAFLFVGIGLLVLGIYSITRIPNRPEIRRLAWIPSLACLIVGVTFSCLYLHSFNQANQKHQAFRETFLKYEDYPKVRITNHDIQFKQNEHSFSATSRITVYNPHEETQTSFILYLNPGLEINHLSANNQSLDFERENQIITVQEPLGAKETKEFILEYSGTICPEVCYAEVEDLNTLTKIRKYYIFNVGNDLYYLQPDFTLLTPECLWYPDALPSVNIRSPYTTVQSYTRFQLTVTGETTRTPISQGMVFTREDTTRFINKNNQSGLSLCIGDYTKKSVMIDSVLFEAYLFKGHEYLVEQFGDPHTLLPVWLASPGQDHQEYVYRKLSMVETPVNFRAYSRSWKEGSEYIQPEIIFRPEREALVSYAPKVLPESINPGMPPEVECFSAYMQNYSTSRSLYLGSLFFDKLFSPKWESVKNEYDISPLLQKYHVHVTSPEFPGINLIFQDMLSSWEQALSSYNDSPSWEYASTYFNDHNLVDVFNNPVDDVQFQQLIHTKSLTLLLRTINFVPLDKFKYFIEEFNTRHAFQEVSYELLCRELQVAFSIDLLALTRQLYMEKGLPDFRVKDVKVQWIENSGEIKGYALSLKVWNRGKVDGTITITGSAFDRNIQHLIPAGACQEISNYILDQPNEIDIQVQTNLARNIPAFYSFQNIQPEGFTQEIHPGVTDIDTACFMPDPNMFIVDNEDQGFHIIESAQALTRLVREQNKNNKNTSNSKTWTRDYYNKGGIGEPIRSYHKKLAGTGESNVEWETTLPEAGIYELFVYHDEMTFKRNGYIKKYVNRKELTSPKPTQTYLFLHKGGNEKITLETEEAGYGWISLGKFPFPAGKTKVTLLDIGSGPYQAIIADAVKWVKCP
;
A
#
# COMPACT_ATOMS: atom_id res chain seq x y z
N MET A 1 13.26 -13.93 -60.38
CA MET A 1 14.17 -13.03 -59.65
C MET A 1 13.55 -11.65 -59.72
N MET A 2 13.35 -11.00 -58.58
CA MET A 2 12.61 -9.74 -58.46
C MET A 2 13.40 -8.59 -59.11
N ASN A 3 12.78 -7.80 -59.97
CA ASN A 3 13.42 -6.65 -60.61
C ASN A 3 13.39 -5.44 -59.67
N TYR A 4 14.54 -5.18 -59.01
CA TYR A 4 14.71 -4.08 -58.06
C TYR A 4 14.38 -2.70 -58.65
N HIS A 5 14.64 -2.48 -59.94
CA HIS A 5 14.35 -1.20 -60.59
C HIS A 5 12.84 -0.96 -60.70
N ILE A 6 12.09 -1.99 -61.11
CA ILE A 6 10.62 -1.95 -61.18
C ILE A 6 10.02 -1.76 -59.79
N LEU A 7 10.47 -2.54 -58.80
CA LEU A 7 10.01 -2.43 -57.42
C LEU A 7 10.22 -1.00 -56.87
N LYS A 8 11.39 -0.40 -57.11
CA LYS A 8 11.70 0.99 -56.71
C LYS A 8 10.75 1.99 -57.38
N GLN A 9 10.48 1.84 -58.68
CA GLN A 9 9.56 2.75 -59.38
C GLN A 9 8.13 2.66 -58.81
N ILE A 10 7.63 1.45 -58.55
CA ILE A 10 6.30 1.24 -57.96
C ILE A 10 6.23 1.83 -56.55
N THR A 11 7.29 1.65 -55.75
CA THR A 11 7.40 2.22 -54.40
C THR A 11 7.34 3.75 -54.46
N ILE A 12 8.14 4.39 -55.31
CA ILE A 12 8.15 5.86 -55.47
C ILE A 12 6.78 6.36 -55.94
N HIS A 13 6.15 5.65 -56.87
CA HIS A 13 4.82 6.00 -57.35
C HIS A 13 3.78 5.92 -56.22
N GLN A 14 3.82 4.86 -55.40
CA GLN A 14 2.92 4.71 -54.26
C GLN A 14 3.14 5.81 -53.21
N VAL A 15 4.39 6.14 -52.89
CA VAL A 15 4.72 7.26 -51.98
C VAL A 15 4.11 8.56 -52.50
N LYS A 16 4.20 8.84 -53.81
CA LYS A 16 3.58 10.02 -54.42
C LYS A 16 2.05 10.03 -54.31
N ILE A 17 1.40 8.88 -54.46
CA ILE A 17 -0.06 8.75 -54.29
C ILE A 17 -0.44 9.03 -52.84
N LEU A 18 0.20 8.37 -51.88
CA LEU A 18 -0.10 8.52 -50.45
C LEU A 18 0.16 9.95 -49.98
N ARG A 19 1.23 10.60 -50.45
CA ARG A 19 1.52 12.02 -50.17
C ARG A 19 0.47 12.98 -50.76
N ARG A 20 -0.36 12.55 -51.71
CA ARG A 20 -1.47 13.36 -52.25
C ARG A 20 -2.80 13.08 -51.54
N ASP A 21 -2.88 12.05 -50.70
CA ASP A 21 -4.07 11.73 -49.92
C ASP A 21 -4.23 12.77 -48.79
N ARG A 22 -5.20 13.67 -48.96
CA ARG A 22 -5.48 14.74 -48.00
C ARG A 22 -5.93 14.21 -46.64
N GLY A 23 -6.62 13.07 -46.60
CA GLY A 23 -7.08 12.47 -45.36
C GLY A 23 -5.92 11.91 -44.55
N LEU A 24 -5.02 11.16 -45.20
CA LEU A 24 -3.81 10.62 -44.57
C LEU A 24 -2.89 11.75 -44.07
N ASN A 25 -2.62 12.76 -44.90
CA ASN A 25 -1.77 13.88 -44.49
C ASN A 25 -2.40 14.69 -43.34
N GLY A 26 -3.72 14.91 -43.37
CA GLY A 26 -4.43 15.61 -42.30
C GLY A 26 -4.32 14.87 -40.96
N ILE A 27 -4.53 13.55 -40.94
CA ILE A 27 -4.43 12.77 -39.70
C ILE A 27 -2.99 12.68 -39.20
N MET A 28 -2.00 12.51 -40.09
CA MET A 28 -0.58 12.49 -39.70
C MET A 28 -0.14 13.83 -39.10
N LEU A 29 -0.54 14.95 -39.73
CA LEU A 29 -0.26 16.29 -39.20
C LEU A 29 -0.93 16.50 -37.84
N PHE A 30 -2.19 16.10 -37.69
CA PHE A 30 -2.91 16.17 -36.42
C PHE A 30 -2.20 15.36 -35.33
N CYS A 31 -1.74 14.14 -35.64
CA CYS A 31 -0.98 13.30 -34.71
C CYS A 31 0.35 13.96 -34.30
N ILE A 32 1.09 14.56 -35.22
CA ILE A 32 2.34 15.30 -34.90
C ILE A 32 2.04 16.48 -33.97
N VAL A 33 1.00 17.26 -34.25
CA VAL A 33 0.58 18.38 -33.39
C VAL A 33 0.17 17.89 -32.00
N LEU A 34 -0.55 16.77 -31.92
CA LEU A 34 -0.95 16.14 -30.67
C LEU A 34 0.25 15.68 -29.84
N ILE A 35 1.25 15.04 -30.48
CA ILE A 35 2.51 14.63 -29.84
C ILE A 35 3.27 15.86 -29.32
N ALA A 36 3.41 16.90 -30.13
CA ALA A 36 4.06 18.15 -29.72
C ALA A 36 3.34 18.80 -28.52
N PHE A 37 2.01 18.87 -28.57
CA PHE A 37 1.18 19.38 -27.49
C PHE A 37 1.36 18.57 -26.20
N ALA A 38 1.36 17.24 -26.31
CA ALA A 38 1.56 16.32 -25.19
C ALA A 38 2.93 16.54 -24.51
N HIS A 39 4.01 16.65 -25.28
CA HIS A 39 5.35 16.94 -24.77
C HIS A 39 5.42 18.33 -24.11
N ILE A 40 4.83 19.36 -24.72
CA ILE A 40 4.82 20.72 -24.15
C ILE A 40 4.09 20.74 -22.80
N MET A 41 2.94 20.08 -22.69
CA MET A 41 2.13 20.12 -21.47
C MET A 41 2.74 19.37 -20.28
N ILE A 42 3.56 18.34 -20.51
CA ILE A 42 4.01 17.42 -19.46
C ILE A 42 5.52 17.44 -19.22
N GLN A 43 6.33 17.67 -20.27
CA GLN A 43 7.78 17.52 -20.23
C GLN A 43 8.54 18.82 -20.53
N SER A 44 7.86 19.93 -20.80
CA SER A 44 8.50 21.22 -21.02
C SER A 44 8.47 22.11 -19.78
N ASN A 45 9.45 23.00 -19.66
CA ASN A 45 9.58 23.98 -18.58
C ASN A 45 8.56 25.14 -18.69
N ILE A 46 7.83 25.24 -19.80
CA ILE A 46 6.74 26.23 -19.98
C ILE A 46 5.60 25.93 -18.99
N LYS A 47 5.43 24.66 -18.65
CA LYS A 47 4.57 24.19 -17.57
C LYS A 47 5.47 23.63 -16.46
N SER A 48 4.91 23.34 -15.29
CA SER A 48 5.64 22.56 -14.28
C SER A 48 5.65 21.08 -14.72
N PRO A 49 6.79 20.55 -15.20
CA PRO A 49 6.87 19.20 -15.72
C PRO A 49 6.70 18.18 -14.60
N THR A 50 6.25 16.97 -14.93
CA THR A 50 6.28 15.87 -13.96
C THR A 50 7.70 15.34 -13.87
N TRP A 51 8.27 15.24 -12.66
CA TRP A 51 9.70 14.94 -12.47
C TRP A 51 10.17 13.65 -13.17
N ILE A 52 9.51 12.51 -12.95
CA ILE A 52 9.83 11.24 -13.62
C ILE A 52 9.83 11.34 -15.16
N ALA A 53 9.06 12.27 -15.72
CA ALA A 53 8.95 12.45 -17.17
C ALA A 53 10.13 13.23 -17.78
N ILE A 54 10.99 13.83 -16.95
CA ILE A 54 12.14 14.64 -17.37
C ILE A 54 13.44 14.29 -16.63
N SER A 55 13.40 13.47 -15.58
CA SER A 55 14.59 13.18 -14.75
C SER A 55 15.61 12.32 -15.49
N LEU A 56 15.17 11.29 -16.20
CA LEU A 56 16.03 10.34 -16.92
C LEU A 56 16.23 10.73 -18.38
N SER A 57 17.42 10.47 -18.91
CA SER A 57 17.75 10.79 -20.30
C SER A 57 16.91 10.02 -21.33
N SER A 58 16.40 8.86 -20.94
CA SER A 58 15.48 8.03 -21.75
C SER A 58 14.01 8.42 -21.65
N ALA A 59 13.60 9.30 -20.72
CA ALA A 59 12.18 9.55 -20.43
C ALA A 59 11.42 10.15 -21.63
N ILE A 60 11.93 11.24 -22.23
CA ILE A 60 11.34 11.85 -23.43
C ILE A 60 11.41 10.91 -24.65
N PRO A 61 12.56 10.28 -24.99
CA PRO A 61 12.65 9.31 -26.08
C PRO A 61 11.63 8.17 -26.00
N PHE A 62 11.48 7.57 -24.82
CA PHE A 62 10.52 6.48 -24.62
C PHE A 62 9.08 6.98 -24.73
N ALA A 63 8.73 8.08 -24.04
CA ALA A 63 7.39 8.65 -24.09
C ALA A 63 6.97 9.01 -25.53
N ASN A 64 7.91 9.53 -26.33
CA ASN A 64 7.68 9.78 -27.74
C ASN A 64 7.43 8.48 -28.54
N ALA A 65 8.28 7.47 -28.38
CA ALA A 65 8.08 6.18 -29.06
C ALA A 65 6.75 5.51 -28.67
N TYR A 66 6.36 5.63 -27.41
CA TYR A 66 5.07 5.17 -26.88
C TYR A 66 3.89 5.90 -27.55
N LEU A 67 3.90 7.23 -27.59
CA LEU A 67 2.86 8.02 -28.26
C LEU A 67 2.76 7.72 -29.76
N ILE A 68 3.91 7.65 -30.45
CA ILE A 68 3.98 7.27 -31.86
C ILE A 68 3.29 5.94 -32.06
N ASN A 69 3.60 4.91 -31.26
CA ASN A 69 3.00 3.57 -31.36
C ASN A 69 1.48 3.59 -31.31
N TYR A 70 0.87 4.23 -30.32
CA TYR A 70 -0.59 4.28 -30.22
C TYR A 70 -1.24 4.95 -31.45
N LEU A 71 -0.66 6.06 -31.92
CA LEU A 71 -1.20 6.81 -33.05
C LEU A 71 -0.95 6.11 -34.39
N GLN A 72 0.24 5.52 -34.60
CA GLN A 72 0.55 4.79 -35.83
C GLN A 72 -0.32 3.55 -35.98
N VAL A 73 -0.65 2.83 -34.90
CA VAL A 73 -1.52 1.65 -34.97
C VAL A 73 -2.89 2.02 -35.51
N LEU A 74 -3.46 3.15 -35.08
CA LEU A 74 -4.71 3.65 -35.61
C LEU A 74 -4.59 3.97 -37.12
N ILE A 75 -3.53 4.66 -37.54
CA ILE A 75 -3.29 4.99 -38.95
C ILE A 75 -3.14 3.71 -39.79
N ILE A 76 -2.39 2.71 -39.32
CA ILE A 76 -2.17 1.45 -40.02
C ILE A 76 -3.50 0.70 -40.23
N ILE A 77 -4.33 0.57 -39.20
CA ILE A 77 -5.63 -0.14 -39.29
C ILE A 77 -6.51 0.45 -40.39
N PHE A 78 -6.56 1.78 -40.51
CA PHE A 78 -7.41 2.45 -41.48
C PHE A 78 -6.79 2.51 -42.87
N TRP A 79 -5.51 2.84 -43.04
CA TRP A 79 -4.91 3.09 -44.37
C TRP A 79 -4.12 1.91 -44.97
N ALA A 80 -3.53 1.03 -44.17
CA ALA A 80 -2.76 -0.10 -44.69
C ALA A 80 -3.66 -1.03 -45.52
N GLY A 81 -3.20 -1.44 -46.70
CA GLY A 81 -3.96 -2.32 -47.60
C GLY A 81 -5.11 -1.66 -48.37
N ASN A 82 -5.49 -0.40 -48.09
CA ASN A 82 -6.63 0.23 -48.76
C ASN A 82 -6.38 0.49 -50.25
N SER A 83 -5.20 0.97 -50.62
CA SER A 83 -4.84 1.15 -52.04
C SER A 83 -4.88 -0.19 -52.77
N ILE A 84 -4.37 -1.26 -52.15
CA ILE A 84 -4.35 -2.59 -52.74
C ILE A 84 -5.78 -3.06 -53.04
N ARG A 85 -6.72 -2.79 -52.14
CA ARG A 85 -8.11 -3.25 -52.28
C ARG A 85 -8.99 -2.38 -53.17
N LYS A 86 -8.76 -1.07 -53.21
CA LYS A 86 -9.40 -0.17 -54.19
C LYS A 86 -9.03 -0.60 -55.61
N ASP A 87 -7.77 -0.94 -55.83
CA ASP A 87 -7.27 -1.41 -57.12
C ASP A 87 -7.91 -2.78 -57.49
N MET A 88 -8.19 -3.67 -56.52
CA MET A 88 -8.92 -4.94 -56.74
C MET A 88 -10.44 -4.81 -56.95
N GLN A 89 -11.06 -3.68 -56.58
CA GLN A 89 -12.49 -3.45 -56.80
C GLN A 89 -12.77 -2.73 -58.13
N ALA A 90 -11.76 -2.09 -58.71
CA ALA A 90 -11.82 -1.44 -60.03
C ALA A 90 -11.64 -2.44 -61.21
N ASP A 91 -11.57 -3.73 -60.91
CA ASP A 91 -10.87 -4.79 -61.67
C ASP A 91 -11.70 -5.47 -62.77
N SER A 92 -12.59 -4.76 -63.46
CA SER A 92 -13.21 -5.26 -64.70
C SER A 92 -12.47 -4.82 -65.97
N SER A 93 -11.65 -3.76 -65.93
CA SER A 93 -10.85 -3.27 -67.07
C SER A 93 -9.34 -3.49 -66.93
N ASP A 94 -8.83 -3.67 -65.71
CA ASP A 94 -7.39 -3.80 -65.43
C ASP A 94 -6.81 -5.20 -65.74
N ALA A 95 -7.68 -6.23 -65.80
CA ALA A 95 -7.31 -7.60 -66.18
C ALA A 95 -6.89 -7.76 -67.66
N ILE A 96 -7.15 -6.74 -68.50
CA ILE A 96 -6.87 -6.76 -69.96
C ILE A 96 -5.53 -6.06 -70.28
N GLN A 97 -4.94 -5.33 -69.34
CA GLN A 97 -3.67 -4.61 -69.56
C GLN A 97 -2.45 -5.54 -69.37
N THR A 98 -1.65 -5.71 -70.42
CA THR A 98 -0.34 -6.37 -70.32
C THR A 98 0.66 -5.42 -69.63
N ARG A 99 1.21 -5.85 -68.50
CA ARG A 99 2.15 -5.08 -67.69
C ARG A 99 3.53 -5.75 -67.67
N PRO A 100 4.64 -4.99 -67.67
CA PRO A 100 5.99 -5.56 -67.70
C PRO A 100 6.51 -6.01 -66.31
N TYR A 101 5.63 -6.18 -65.32
CA TYR A 101 6.01 -6.43 -63.92
C TYR A 101 5.14 -7.51 -63.26
N ASP A 102 5.71 -8.22 -62.28
CA ASP A 102 5.01 -9.30 -61.58
C ASP A 102 4.06 -8.78 -60.48
N ASN A 103 3.06 -9.59 -60.12
CA ASN A 103 2.12 -9.27 -59.03
C ASN A 103 2.82 -9.18 -57.68
N THR A 104 3.88 -9.95 -57.48
CA THR A 104 4.71 -9.92 -56.28
C THR A 104 5.47 -8.59 -56.17
N GLU A 105 6.10 -8.13 -57.25
CA GLU A 105 6.81 -6.83 -57.36
C GLU A 105 5.86 -5.65 -57.13
N TRP A 106 4.67 -5.71 -57.73
CA TRP A 106 3.65 -4.68 -57.55
C TRP A 106 3.19 -4.57 -56.10
N LEU A 107 2.88 -5.71 -55.45
CA LEU A 107 2.36 -5.72 -54.10
C LEU A 107 3.43 -5.30 -53.08
N TRP A 108 4.65 -5.81 -53.21
CA TRP A 108 5.78 -5.36 -52.39
C TRP A 108 6.04 -3.87 -52.57
N GLY A 109 5.94 -3.33 -53.78
CA GLY A 109 6.11 -1.90 -54.02
C GLY A 109 5.03 -1.05 -53.33
N LYS A 110 3.78 -1.53 -53.30
CA LYS A 110 2.69 -0.88 -52.57
C LYS A 110 2.91 -0.90 -51.05
N ILE A 111 3.33 -2.04 -50.50
CA ILE A 111 3.59 -2.21 -49.06
C ILE A 111 4.79 -1.37 -48.63
N MET A 112 5.91 -1.45 -49.36
CA MET A 112 7.10 -0.64 -49.08
C MET A 112 6.80 0.85 -49.20
N GLY A 113 5.98 1.26 -50.17
CA GLY A 113 5.57 2.67 -50.27
C GLY A 113 4.78 3.16 -49.06
N PHE A 114 3.94 2.31 -48.47
CA PHE A 114 3.23 2.62 -47.23
C PHE A 114 4.18 2.67 -46.02
N ILE A 115 5.05 1.66 -45.87
CA ILE A 115 6.05 1.61 -44.79
C ILE A 115 6.93 2.86 -44.84
N VAL A 116 7.40 3.28 -46.01
CA VAL A 116 8.21 4.50 -46.17
C VAL A 116 7.48 5.76 -45.69
N ILE A 117 6.18 5.90 -45.98
CA ILE A 117 5.39 7.04 -45.49
C ILE A 117 5.26 7.01 -43.97
N MET A 118 5.03 5.84 -43.37
CA MET A 118 4.97 5.69 -41.92
C MET A 118 6.33 6.00 -41.27
N LEU A 119 7.44 5.53 -41.85
CA LEU A 119 8.79 5.86 -41.36
C LEU A 119 9.06 7.38 -41.40
N ILE A 120 8.60 8.07 -42.45
CA ILE A 120 8.71 9.55 -42.52
C ILE A 120 7.90 10.19 -41.39
N PHE A 121 6.69 9.70 -41.12
CA PHE A 121 5.87 10.16 -39.99
C PHE A 121 6.59 9.94 -38.64
N ASP A 122 7.08 8.73 -38.38
CA ASP A 122 7.78 8.36 -37.14
C ASP A 122 9.03 9.22 -36.91
N ILE A 123 9.87 9.39 -37.95
CA ILE A 123 11.07 10.23 -37.90
C ILE A 123 10.70 11.69 -37.66
N THR A 124 9.67 12.21 -38.33
CA THR A 124 9.24 13.61 -38.16
C THR A 124 8.74 13.85 -36.73
N ALA A 125 7.92 12.95 -36.19
CA ALA A 125 7.46 13.03 -34.80
C ALA A 125 8.63 12.97 -33.80
N ALA A 126 9.60 12.07 -34.03
CA ALA A 126 10.80 11.99 -33.19
C ALA A 126 11.65 13.26 -33.25
N ILE A 127 11.82 13.89 -34.42
CA ILE A 127 12.54 15.17 -34.56
C ILE A 127 11.82 16.27 -33.76
N VAL A 128 10.48 16.34 -33.84
CA VAL A 128 9.71 17.34 -33.08
C VAL A 128 9.91 17.15 -31.57
N ALA A 129 9.81 15.91 -31.07
CA ALA A 129 10.08 15.61 -29.65
C ALA A 129 11.52 15.94 -29.26
N MET A 130 12.49 15.67 -30.14
CA MET A 130 13.91 15.98 -29.91
C MET A 130 14.17 17.49 -29.84
N VAL A 131 13.52 18.30 -30.67
CA VAL A 131 13.60 19.77 -30.59
C VAL A 131 13.04 20.27 -29.26
N ILE A 132 11.92 19.71 -28.78
CA ILE A 132 11.35 20.08 -27.47
C ILE A 132 12.32 19.68 -26.34
N HIS A 133 12.90 18.49 -26.41
CA HIS A 133 13.89 17.99 -25.45
C HIS A 133 15.11 18.94 -25.36
N LEU A 134 15.65 19.38 -26.49
CA LEU A 134 16.86 20.20 -26.54
C LEU A 134 16.67 21.65 -26.09
N PHE A 135 15.50 22.25 -26.39
CA PHE A 135 15.33 23.70 -26.25
C PHE A 135 14.31 24.13 -25.19
N VAL A 136 13.48 23.21 -24.70
CA VAL A 136 12.31 23.56 -23.87
C VAL A 136 12.18 22.70 -22.61
N SER A 137 13.10 21.76 -22.37
CA SER A 137 13.07 20.85 -21.22
C SER A 137 14.39 20.88 -20.45
N ASP A 138 14.32 20.75 -19.12
CA ASP A 138 15.49 20.55 -18.25
C ASP A 138 15.99 19.08 -18.27
N SER A 139 15.38 18.20 -19.08
CA SER A 139 15.74 16.79 -19.19
C SER A 139 17.15 16.59 -19.75
N PRO A 140 17.96 15.67 -19.19
CA PRO A 140 19.30 15.39 -19.70
C PRO A 140 19.24 14.77 -21.10
N PHE A 141 19.92 15.41 -22.06
CA PHE A 141 19.84 15.00 -23.45
C PHE A 141 20.84 13.89 -23.80
N THR A 142 20.34 12.75 -24.27
CA THR A 142 21.13 11.72 -24.95
C THR A 142 20.46 11.28 -26.25
N PHE A 143 21.25 11.11 -27.32
CA PHE A 143 20.71 10.78 -28.64
C PHE A 143 20.41 9.28 -28.83
N HIS A 144 21.24 8.40 -28.26
CA HIS A 144 21.15 6.96 -28.46
C HIS A 144 19.78 6.35 -28.10
N PRO A 145 19.08 6.75 -27.02
CA PRO A 145 17.76 6.19 -26.70
C PRO A 145 16.71 6.39 -27.79
N TYR A 146 16.76 7.49 -28.56
CA TYR A 146 15.85 7.68 -29.70
C TYR A 146 16.02 6.59 -30.76
N LEU A 147 17.28 6.25 -31.09
CA LEU A 147 17.58 5.17 -32.02
C LEU A 147 17.19 3.81 -31.45
N PHE A 148 17.49 3.57 -30.17
CA PHE A 148 17.15 2.33 -29.49
C PHE A 148 15.65 2.04 -29.55
N TYR A 149 14.80 2.97 -29.10
CA TYR A 149 13.34 2.76 -29.12
C TYR A 149 12.78 2.75 -30.54
N PHE A 150 13.36 3.50 -31.48
CA PHE A 150 12.94 3.43 -32.88
C PHE A 150 13.11 2.00 -33.45
N PHE A 151 14.28 1.39 -33.28
CA PHE A 151 14.56 0.07 -33.83
C PHE A 151 13.95 -1.08 -33.03
N THR A 152 13.82 -0.94 -31.71
CA THR A 152 13.35 -2.04 -30.86
C THR A 152 11.86 -1.97 -30.52
N LEU A 153 11.24 -0.80 -30.61
CA LEU A 153 9.85 -0.60 -30.19
C LEU A 153 8.95 -0.10 -31.34
N THR A 154 9.33 0.99 -32.00
CA THR A 154 8.51 1.60 -33.07
C THR A 154 8.48 0.76 -34.34
N LEU A 155 9.64 0.32 -34.82
CA LEU A 155 9.77 -0.46 -36.05
C LEU A 155 9.13 -1.85 -35.96
N PRO A 156 9.33 -2.65 -34.88
CA PRO A 156 8.62 -3.92 -34.72
C PRO A 156 7.11 -3.76 -34.68
N THR A 157 6.59 -2.73 -33.99
CA THR A 157 5.15 -2.42 -33.93
C THR A 157 4.60 -2.08 -35.32
N LEU A 158 5.32 -1.23 -36.08
CA LEU A 158 4.96 -0.85 -37.46
C LEU A 158 4.85 -2.09 -38.35
N ILE A 159 5.88 -2.95 -38.34
CA ILE A 159 5.95 -4.15 -39.17
C ILE A 159 4.87 -5.16 -38.77
N PHE A 160 4.70 -5.40 -37.47
CA PHE A 160 3.68 -6.30 -36.93
C PHE A 160 2.27 -5.89 -37.32
N MET A 161 1.89 -4.64 -37.03
CA MET A 161 0.53 -4.18 -37.29
C MET A 161 0.25 -4.01 -38.79
N THR A 162 1.25 -3.65 -39.60
CA THR A 162 1.10 -3.61 -41.06
C THR A 162 0.90 -5.03 -41.62
N GLY A 163 1.66 -6.01 -41.12
CA GLY A 163 1.52 -7.42 -41.48
C GLY A 163 0.16 -7.99 -41.13
N LEU A 164 -0.24 -7.82 -39.87
CA LEU A 164 -1.53 -8.25 -39.37
C LEU A 164 -2.68 -7.61 -40.15
N THR A 165 -2.60 -6.30 -40.42
CA THR A 165 -3.65 -5.57 -41.14
C THR A 165 -3.79 -6.05 -42.58
N ILE A 166 -2.68 -6.21 -43.30
CA ILE A 166 -2.70 -6.68 -44.70
C ILE A 166 -3.20 -8.12 -44.77
N CYS A 167 -2.71 -8.99 -43.88
CA CYS A 167 -3.14 -10.39 -43.81
C CYS A 167 -4.65 -10.49 -43.54
N LEU A 168 -5.15 -9.80 -42.51
CA LEU A 168 -6.57 -9.86 -42.16
C LEU A 168 -7.46 -9.23 -43.24
N LYS A 169 -7.06 -8.09 -43.82
CA LYS A 169 -7.81 -7.47 -44.93
C LYS A 169 -7.78 -8.31 -46.22
N GLY A 170 -6.77 -9.17 -46.38
CA GLY A 170 -6.69 -10.18 -47.45
C GLY A 170 -7.65 -11.34 -47.24
N ILE A 171 -7.79 -11.83 -46.00
CA ILE A 171 -8.69 -12.94 -45.64
C ILE A 171 -10.16 -12.49 -45.58
N VAL A 172 -10.43 -11.34 -44.96
CA VAL A 172 -11.80 -10.86 -44.71
C VAL A 172 -12.29 -10.03 -45.88
N LYS A 173 -13.35 -10.51 -46.56
CA LYS A 173 -13.89 -9.88 -47.78
C LYS A 173 -14.35 -8.43 -47.59
N LYS A 174 -14.77 -8.00 -46.40
CA LYS A 174 -15.27 -6.63 -46.11
C LYS A 174 -14.28 -5.82 -45.26
N THR A 175 -13.84 -4.64 -45.74
CA THR A 175 -12.75 -3.85 -45.13
C THR A 175 -13.19 -3.35 -43.77
N PHE A 176 -14.44 -2.91 -43.70
CA PHE A 176 -15.06 -2.43 -42.46
C PHE A 176 -15.02 -3.49 -41.36
N ILE A 177 -15.40 -4.73 -41.68
CA ILE A 177 -15.37 -5.84 -40.71
C ILE A 177 -13.92 -6.14 -40.29
N ALA A 178 -12.98 -6.17 -41.24
CA ALA A 178 -11.56 -6.36 -40.93
C ALA A 178 -11.02 -5.26 -40.00
N SER A 179 -11.34 -3.99 -40.26
CA SER A 179 -10.96 -2.87 -39.40
C SER A 179 -11.62 -2.94 -38.03
N LEU A 180 -12.89 -3.37 -37.93
CA LEU A 180 -13.57 -3.55 -36.65
C LEU A 180 -12.90 -4.66 -35.81
N ILE A 181 -12.52 -5.77 -36.43
CA ILE A 181 -11.78 -6.86 -35.77
C ILE A 181 -10.41 -6.36 -35.29
N LEU A 182 -9.68 -5.59 -36.12
CA LEU A 182 -8.39 -5.02 -35.73
C LEU A 182 -8.53 -4.04 -34.56
N LEU A 183 -9.56 -3.20 -34.55
CA LEU A 183 -9.84 -2.30 -33.42
C LEU A 183 -10.16 -3.09 -32.15
N GLY A 184 -10.98 -4.14 -32.24
CA GLY A 184 -11.28 -5.03 -31.12
C GLY A 184 -10.05 -5.77 -30.60
N LEU A 185 -9.18 -6.24 -31.48
CA LEU A 185 -7.92 -6.91 -31.12
C LEU A 185 -6.91 -5.93 -30.50
N SER A 186 -6.76 -4.73 -31.05
CA SER A 186 -5.94 -3.67 -30.44
C SER A 186 -6.45 -3.29 -29.06
N TYR A 187 -7.78 -3.16 -28.88
CA TYR A 187 -8.38 -2.94 -27.57
C TYR A 187 -8.09 -4.10 -26.61
N PHE A 188 -8.21 -5.35 -27.07
CA PHE A 188 -7.89 -6.53 -26.27
C PHE A 188 -6.43 -6.54 -25.82
N ILE A 189 -5.49 -6.24 -26.73
CA ILE A 189 -4.05 -6.15 -26.42
C ILE A 189 -3.79 -5.04 -25.38
N ILE A 190 -4.43 -3.87 -25.53
CA ILE A 190 -4.27 -2.77 -24.56
C ILE A 190 -4.83 -3.15 -23.19
N ALA A 191 -5.99 -3.82 -23.15
CA ALA A 191 -6.68 -4.13 -21.90
C ALA A 191 -6.09 -5.36 -21.16
N HIS A 192 -5.62 -6.36 -21.89
CA HIS A 192 -5.21 -7.66 -21.31
C HIS A 192 -3.77 -8.04 -21.61
N GLY A 193 -3.13 -7.40 -22.60
CA GLY A 193 -1.78 -7.76 -23.04
C GLY A 193 -0.73 -7.56 -21.95
N ALA A 194 -0.95 -6.57 -21.07
CA ALA A 194 -0.07 -6.31 -19.94
C ALA A 194 -0.27 -7.28 -18.74
N ILE A 195 -1.38 -8.02 -18.70
CA ILE A 195 -1.74 -8.89 -17.56
C ILE A 195 -1.49 -10.37 -17.92
N GLY A 196 -1.79 -10.76 -19.16
CA GLY A 196 -1.65 -12.14 -19.62
C GLY A 196 -0.20 -12.52 -19.97
N TRP A 197 0.17 -13.76 -19.63
CA TRP A 197 1.43 -14.41 -20.05
C TRP A 197 2.70 -13.57 -19.82
N HIS A 198 2.83 -12.98 -18.63
CA HIS A 198 3.97 -12.12 -18.26
C HIS A 198 4.27 -11.02 -19.31
N GLY A 199 3.23 -10.50 -19.96
CA GLY A 199 3.37 -9.47 -20.98
C GLY A 199 3.79 -9.97 -22.37
N ALA A 200 3.84 -11.28 -22.65
CA ALA A 200 4.31 -11.79 -23.96
C ALA A 200 3.53 -11.23 -25.17
N ILE A 201 2.27 -10.84 -24.98
CA ILE A 201 1.41 -10.22 -26.01
C ILE A 201 1.26 -8.70 -25.85
N ASP A 202 2.03 -8.08 -24.97
CA ASP A 202 2.05 -6.63 -24.76
C ASP A 202 2.78 -5.94 -25.92
N LEU A 203 2.02 -5.48 -26.92
CA LEU A 203 2.58 -4.80 -28.10
C LEU A 203 3.34 -3.51 -27.73
N PHE A 204 2.95 -2.81 -26.67
CA PHE A 204 3.46 -1.48 -26.33
C PHE A 204 4.60 -1.49 -25.32
N ALA A 205 5.04 -2.69 -24.88
CA ALA A 205 6.10 -2.87 -23.87
C ALA A 205 5.82 -2.11 -22.55
N SER A 206 4.55 -2.05 -22.15
CA SER A 206 4.08 -1.45 -20.87
C SER A 206 4.40 -2.28 -19.62
N THR A 207 4.77 -3.54 -19.82
CA THR A 207 5.15 -4.52 -18.79
C THR A 207 6.64 -4.75 -18.68
N LEU A 208 7.39 -4.41 -19.73
CA LEU A 208 8.84 -4.51 -19.72
C LEU A 208 9.47 -3.25 -19.15
N PRO A 209 10.68 -3.36 -18.60
CA PRO A 209 11.49 -2.20 -18.31
C PRO A 209 11.65 -1.33 -19.56
N ASN A 210 11.56 -0.02 -19.38
CA ASN A 210 11.58 0.92 -20.49
C ASN A 210 12.40 2.18 -20.23
N THR A 211 13.24 2.17 -19.19
CA THR A 211 14.15 3.25 -18.83
C THR A 211 15.60 2.79 -18.88
N PHE A 212 16.52 3.71 -19.18
CA PHE A 212 17.96 3.49 -19.07
C PHE A 212 18.46 4.02 -17.74
N SER A 213 19.40 3.29 -17.14
CA SER A 213 20.27 3.84 -16.11
C SER A 213 21.50 4.48 -16.76
N ASP A 214 21.93 5.63 -16.25
CA ASP A 214 23.17 6.30 -16.68
C ASP A 214 24.43 5.48 -16.32
N THR A 215 24.33 4.54 -15.35
CA THR A 215 25.44 3.67 -14.92
C THR A 215 25.33 2.26 -15.48
N THR A 216 24.21 1.57 -15.29
CA THR A 216 24.07 0.14 -15.67
C THR A 216 23.38 -0.08 -17.01
N GLY A 217 22.94 0.99 -17.70
CA GLY A 217 22.27 0.91 -19.00
C GLY A 217 20.87 0.30 -18.93
N PHE A 218 20.50 -0.51 -19.93
CA PHE A 218 19.16 -1.07 -20.08
C PHE A 218 19.01 -2.41 -19.35
N PRO A 219 18.04 -2.58 -18.45
CA PRO A 219 17.89 -3.78 -17.62
C PRO A 219 17.30 -4.94 -18.44
N HIS A 220 17.79 -6.17 -18.19
CA HIS A 220 17.35 -7.41 -18.85
C HIS A 220 17.19 -7.31 -20.39
N LEU A 221 18.17 -6.68 -21.06
CA LEU A 221 18.13 -6.40 -22.50
C LEU A 221 17.78 -7.63 -23.37
N SER A 222 18.28 -8.82 -23.01
CA SER A 222 18.00 -10.06 -23.75
C SER A 222 16.51 -10.41 -23.79
N LEU A 223 15.82 -10.37 -22.65
CA LEU A 223 14.38 -10.65 -22.55
C LEU A 223 13.55 -9.62 -23.31
N TYR A 224 13.94 -8.34 -23.21
CA TYR A 224 13.33 -7.27 -23.97
C TYR A 224 13.45 -7.51 -25.47
N LEU A 225 14.67 -7.77 -25.97
CA LEU A 225 14.90 -8.02 -27.39
C LEU A 225 14.22 -9.30 -27.90
N MET A 226 14.11 -10.35 -27.08
CA MET A 226 13.37 -11.57 -27.45
C MET A 226 11.90 -11.26 -27.72
N GLN A 227 11.22 -10.55 -26.82
CA GLN A 227 9.82 -10.20 -26.99
C GLN A 227 9.61 -9.24 -28.17
N ARG A 228 10.48 -8.22 -28.33
CA ARG A 228 10.42 -7.31 -29.48
C ARG A 228 10.69 -8.03 -30.80
N GLY A 229 11.65 -8.95 -30.81
CA GLY A 229 11.96 -9.83 -31.92
C GLY A 229 10.78 -10.72 -32.30
N ALA A 230 10.02 -11.23 -31.33
CA ALA A 230 8.83 -12.03 -31.60
C ALA A 230 7.80 -11.25 -32.43
N PHE A 231 7.47 -10.01 -32.03
CA PHE A 231 6.57 -9.15 -32.81
C PHE A 231 7.11 -8.85 -34.21
N LEU A 232 8.41 -8.56 -34.32
CA LEU A 232 9.05 -8.30 -35.61
C LEU A 232 8.94 -9.49 -36.56
N PHE A 233 9.35 -10.70 -36.13
CA PHE A 233 9.35 -11.90 -36.97
C PHE A 233 7.94 -12.41 -37.27
N VAL A 234 7.01 -12.36 -36.30
CA VAL A 234 5.59 -12.65 -36.56
C VAL A 234 5.03 -11.65 -37.57
N GLY A 235 5.36 -10.37 -37.44
CA GLY A 235 4.97 -9.31 -38.36
C GLY A 235 5.45 -9.55 -39.79
N ILE A 236 6.73 -9.90 -39.96
CA ILE A 236 7.31 -10.27 -41.26
C ILE A 236 6.59 -11.50 -41.82
N GLY A 237 6.37 -12.54 -40.99
CA GLY A 237 5.64 -13.74 -41.38
C GLY A 237 4.23 -13.43 -41.89
N LEU A 238 3.48 -12.58 -41.19
CA LEU A 238 2.14 -12.13 -41.55
C LEU A 238 2.12 -11.21 -42.77
N LEU A 239 3.12 -10.33 -42.94
CA LEU A 239 3.28 -9.51 -44.16
C LEU A 239 3.41 -10.42 -45.39
N VAL A 240 4.32 -11.39 -45.31
CA VAL A 240 4.54 -12.35 -46.40
C VAL A 240 3.29 -13.19 -46.64
N LEU A 241 2.61 -13.67 -45.59
CA LEU A 241 1.35 -14.43 -45.72
C LEU A 241 0.22 -13.60 -46.33
N GLY A 242 0.09 -12.34 -45.91
CA GLY A 242 -0.92 -11.42 -46.41
C GLY A 242 -0.74 -11.14 -47.89
N ILE A 243 0.50 -11.08 -48.38
CA ILE A 243 0.82 -10.94 -49.80
C ILE A 243 0.20 -12.07 -50.64
N TYR A 244 0.20 -13.30 -50.13
CA TYR A 244 -0.32 -14.46 -50.86
C TYR A 244 -1.81 -14.70 -50.67
N SER A 245 -2.40 -14.12 -49.63
CA SER A 245 -3.83 -14.20 -49.34
C SER A 245 -4.67 -13.31 -50.28
N ILE A 246 -4.03 -12.34 -50.94
CA ILE A 246 -4.66 -11.44 -51.90
C ILE A 246 -4.88 -12.19 -53.23
N THR A 247 -6.15 -12.44 -53.56
CA THR A 247 -6.56 -13.19 -54.74
C THR A 247 -6.33 -12.41 -56.03
N ARG A 248 -5.12 -12.48 -56.58
CA ARG A 248 -4.79 -12.03 -57.95
C ARG A 248 -4.19 -13.20 -58.74
N ILE A 249 -4.48 -13.32 -60.03
CA ILE A 249 -4.01 -14.44 -60.88
C ILE A 249 -2.47 -14.41 -60.93
N PRO A 250 -1.76 -15.44 -60.43
CA PRO A 250 -0.30 -15.41 -60.38
C PRO A 250 0.31 -15.59 -61.77
N ASN A 251 1.29 -14.77 -62.16
CA ASN A 251 2.02 -14.94 -63.42
C ASN A 251 2.89 -16.23 -63.44
N ARG A 252 3.26 -16.75 -62.25
CA ARG A 252 3.99 -18.02 -62.06
C ARG A 252 3.38 -18.83 -60.92
N PRO A 253 2.59 -19.89 -61.18
CA PRO A 253 1.89 -20.63 -60.13
C PRO A 253 2.82 -21.41 -59.19
N GLU A 254 4.01 -21.81 -59.65
CA GLU A 254 5.01 -22.57 -58.87
C GLU A 254 5.61 -21.76 -57.72
N ILE A 255 5.89 -20.48 -57.94
CA ILE A 255 6.46 -19.57 -56.93
C ILE A 255 5.43 -19.29 -55.82
N ARG A 256 4.13 -19.27 -56.14
CA ARG A 256 3.04 -19.18 -55.15
C ARG A 256 2.96 -20.43 -54.26
N ARG A 257 3.40 -21.59 -54.74
CA ARG A 257 3.35 -22.86 -53.99
C ARG A 257 4.51 -23.01 -52.99
N LEU A 258 5.66 -22.34 -53.19
CA LEU A 258 6.80 -22.33 -52.24
C LEU A 258 6.84 -21.11 -51.29
N ALA A 259 6.08 -20.09 -51.62
CA ALA A 259 5.99 -18.81 -50.92
C ALA A 259 5.59 -18.85 -49.42
N TRP A 260 4.86 -19.87 -48.99
CA TRP A 260 4.47 -20.05 -47.59
C TRP A 260 5.64 -20.51 -46.71
N ILE A 261 6.70 -21.09 -47.30
CA ILE A 261 7.88 -21.59 -46.58
C ILE A 261 8.61 -20.45 -45.82
N PRO A 262 9.01 -19.33 -46.45
CA PRO A 262 9.65 -18.23 -45.73
C PRO A 262 8.73 -17.55 -44.71
N SER A 263 7.41 -17.49 -44.99
CA SER A 263 6.43 -16.99 -44.03
C SER A 263 6.36 -17.88 -42.78
N LEU A 264 6.22 -19.19 -42.97
CA LEU A 264 6.20 -20.16 -41.88
C LEU A 264 7.51 -20.15 -41.09
N ALA A 265 8.65 -20.06 -41.76
CA ALA A 265 9.95 -19.95 -41.09
C ALA A 265 10.01 -18.72 -40.16
N CYS A 266 9.58 -17.55 -40.62
CA CYS A 266 9.53 -16.34 -39.78
C CYS A 266 8.53 -16.48 -38.62
N LEU A 267 7.37 -17.09 -38.84
CA LEU A 267 6.38 -17.35 -37.79
C LEU A 267 6.95 -18.30 -36.72
N ILE A 268 7.65 -19.36 -37.13
CA ILE A 268 8.32 -20.30 -36.21
C ILE A 268 9.36 -19.54 -35.37
N VAL A 269 10.22 -18.72 -36.00
CA VAL A 269 11.20 -17.91 -35.26
C VAL A 269 10.51 -16.99 -34.24
N GLY A 270 9.45 -16.30 -34.65
CA GLY A 270 8.68 -15.44 -33.75
C GLY A 270 8.07 -16.19 -32.56
N VAL A 271 7.46 -17.36 -32.81
CA VAL A 271 6.91 -18.23 -31.75
C VAL A 271 8.01 -18.78 -30.84
N THR A 272 9.17 -19.17 -31.38
CA THR A 272 10.29 -19.65 -30.56
C THR A 272 10.80 -18.56 -29.62
N PHE A 273 10.89 -17.31 -30.06
CA PHE A 273 11.24 -16.19 -29.18
C PHE A 273 10.20 -15.99 -28.07
N SER A 274 8.90 -16.05 -28.39
CA SER A 274 7.85 -15.99 -27.36
C SER A 274 7.93 -17.15 -26.36
N CYS A 275 8.21 -18.38 -26.83
CA CYS A 275 8.36 -19.54 -25.96
C CYS A 275 9.59 -19.43 -25.05
N LEU A 276 10.73 -18.99 -25.57
CA LEU A 276 11.94 -18.78 -24.77
C LEU A 276 11.75 -17.66 -23.74
N TYR A 277 11.07 -16.57 -24.12
CA TYR A 277 10.66 -15.51 -23.22
C TYR A 277 9.83 -16.09 -22.05
N LEU A 278 8.75 -16.82 -22.33
CA LEU A 278 7.91 -17.43 -21.30
C LEU A 278 8.65 -18.47 -20.45
N HIS A 279 9.54 -19.25 -21.07
CA HIS A 279 10.34 -20.24 -20.37
C HIS A 279 11.24 -19.60 -19.30
N SER A 280 11.83 -18.44 -19.58
CA SER A 280 12.67 -17.73 -18.60
C SER A 280 11.92 -17.34 -17.33
N PHE A 281 10.68 -16.83 -17.46
CA PHE A 281 9.83 -16.51 -16.31
C PHE A 281 9.40 -17.75 -15.55
N ASN A 282 9.00 -18.82 -16.26
CA ASN A 282 8.64 -20.08 -15.63
C ASN A 282 9.81 -20.68 -14.85
N GLN A 283 11.03 -20.64 -15.39
CA GLN A 283 12.23 -21.14 -14.73
C GLN A 283 12.55 -20.34 -13.45
N ALA A 284 12.48 -19.00 -13.52
CA ALA A 284 12.67 -18.15 -12.35
C ALA A 284 11.61 -18.42 -11.27
N ASN A 285 10.35 -18.58 -11.66
CA ASN A 285 9.26 -18.90 -10.74
C ASN A 285 9.43 -20.28 -10.08
N GLN A 286 9.89 -21.28 -10.82
CA GLN A 286 10.19 -22.61 -10.27
C GLN A 286 11.32 -22.57 -9.24
N LYS A 287 12.41 -21.83 -9.51
CA LYS A 287 13.50 -21.64 -8.54
C LYS A 287 13.01 -20.94 -7.27
N HIS A 288 12.25 -19.86 -7.45
CA HIS A 288 11.67 -19.12 -6.33
C HIS A 288 10.81 -20.03 -5.45
N GLN A 289 9.90 -20.80 -6.05
CA GLN A 289 9.07 -21.77 -5.32
C GLN A 289 9.91 -22.82 -4.57
N ALA A 290 10.94 -23.39 -5.20
CA ALA A 290 11.83 -24.36 -4.56
C ALA A 290 12.57 -23.77 -3.33
N PHE A 291 13.02 -22.51 -3.41
CA PHE A 291 13.64 -21.83 -2.28
C PHE A 291 12.65 -21.54 -1.15
N ARG A 292 11.42 -21.13 -1.48
CA ARG A 292 10.33 -20.97 -0.50
C ARG A 292 10.02 -22.28 0.24
N GLU A 293 9.90 -23.38 -0.48
CA GLU A 293 9.68 -24.71 0.10
C GLU A 293 10.81 -25.10 1.06
N THR A 294 12.05 -24.77 0.71
CA THR A 294 13.21 -25.02 1.56
C THR A 294 13.14 -24.21 2.86
N PHE A 295 12.82 -22.91 2.79
CA PHE A 295 12.62 -22.10 4.00
C PHE A 295 11.53 -22.69 4.91
N LEU A 296 10.37 -23.06 4.34
CA LEU A 296 9.26 -23.66 5.10
C LEU A 296 9.65 -24.99 5.77
N LYS A 297 10.48 -25.81 5.12
CA LYS A 297 10.96 -27.09 5.67
C LYS A 297 11.82 -26.90 6.93
N TYR A 298 12.62 -25.84 6.97
CA TYR A 298 13.54 -25.55 8.09
C TYR A 298 13.03 -24.48 9.05
N GLU A 299 11.77 -24.04 8.94
CA GLU A 299 11.23 -22.96 9.78
C GLU A 299 11.34 -23.31 11.28
N ASP A 300 10.89 -24.52 11.66
CA ASP A 300 10.81 -24.98 13.05
C ASP A 300 12.17 -25.46 13.62
N TYR A 301 13.26 -25.40 12.84
CA TYR A 301 14.61 -25.75 13.31
C TYR A 301 15.11 -24.72 14.34
N PRO A 302 15.73 -25.14 15.47
CA PRO A 302 16.28 -24.23 16.47
C PRO A 302 17.26 -23.22 15.85
N LYS A 303 17.04 -21.93 16.13
CA LYS A 303 17.80 -20.83 15.52
C LYS A 303 18.90 -20.35 16.46
N VAL A 304 20.14 -20.44 15.99
CA VAL A 304 21.31 -19.84 16.67
C VAL A 304 21.38 -18.33 16.39
N ARG A 305 22.37 -17.63 16.95
CA ARG A 305 22.65 -16.20 16.68
C ARG A 305 24.08 -16.00 16.26
N ILE A 306 24.33 -15.00 15.43
CA ILE A 306 25.68 -14.52 15.15
C ILE A 306 25.89 -13.24 15.98
N THR A 307 26.91 -13.22 16.82
CA THR A 307 27.22 -12.05 17.67
C THR A 307 28.30 -11.16 17.05
N ASN A 308 29.24 -11.78 16.34
CA ASN A 308 30.32 -11.11 15.62
C ASN A 308 30.46 -11.70 14.21
N HIS A 309 30.70 -10.83 13.23
CA HIS A 309 30.89 -11.22 11.84
C HIS A 309 31.93 -10.33 11.17
N ASP A 310 33.11 -10.88 10.89
CA ASP A 310 34.17 -10.21 10.10
C ASP A 310 34.17 -10.79 8.68
N ILE A 311 33.91 -9.94 7.70
CA ILE A 311 33.78 -10.30 6.28
C ILE A 311 34.97 -9.71 5.53
N GLN A 312 35.73 -10.57 4.86
CA GLN A 312 36.67 -10.16 3.83
C GLN A 312 36.03 -10.36 2.47
N PHE A 313 35.97 -9.32 1.66
CA PHE A 313 35.32 -9.32 0.35
C PHE A 313 36.30 -8.92 -0.74
N LYS A 314 36.27 -9.65 -1.84
CA LYS A 314 36.99 -9.32 -3.07
C LYS A 314 36.12 -9.63 -4.28
N GLN A 315 35.87 -8.62 -5.11
CA GLN A 315 35.13 -8.79 -6.34
C GLN A 315 36.02 -9.38 -7.45
N ASN A 316 35.44 -10.28 -8.24
CA ASN A 316 36.02 -10.89 -9.44
C ASN A 316 35.04 -10.72 -10.60
N GLU A 317 35.04 -9.54 -11.23
CA GLU A 317 34.11 -9.16 -12.32
C GLU A 317 32.62 -9.38 -11.95
N HIS A 318 31.97 -10.38 -12.55
CA HIS A 318 30.56 -10.74 -12.31
C HIS A 318 30.34 -11.73 -11.15
N SER A 319 31.39 -11.98 -10.36
CA SER A 319 31.40 -12.87 -9.20
C SER A 319 32.17 -12.23 -8.04
N PHE A 320 32.14 -12.83 -6.86
CA PHE A 320 33.04 -12.43 -5.77
C PHE A 320 33.52 -13.65 -4.98
N SER A 321 34.60 -13.44 -4.23
CA SER A 321 35.10 -14.35 -3.21
C SER A 321 35.07 -13.66 -1.85
N ALA A 322 34.60 -14.36 -0.83
CA ALA A 322 34.54 -13.83 0.51
C ALA A 322 34.91 -14.87 1.58
N THR A 323 35.43 -14.37 2.69
CA THR A 323 35.73 -15.16 3.88
C THR A 323 35.01 -14.51 5.05
N SER A 324 34.12 -15.28 5.67
CA SER A 324 33.35 -14.86 6.84
C SER A 324 33.87 -15.57 8.08
N ARG A 325 34.36 -14.79 9.04
CA ARG A 325 34.66 -15.26 10.40
C ARG A 325 33.49 -14.89 11.30
N ILE A 326 32.72 -15.88 11.71
CA ILE A 326 31.48 -15.72 12.47
C ILE A 326 31.61 -16.30 13.87
N THR A 327 31.00 -15.64 14.84
CA THR A 327 30.87 -16.12 16.22
C THR A 327 29.43 -16.49 16.48
N VAL A 328 29.17 -17.80 16.55
CA VAL A 328 27.83 -18.38 16.69
C VAL A 328 27.52 -18.65 18.15
N TYR A 329 26.35 -18.22 18.62
CA TYR A 329 25.85 -18.38 19.97
C TYR A 329 24.56 -19.20 19.98
N ASN A 330 24.46 -20.16 20.90
CA ASN A 330 23.24 -20.92 21.16
C ASN A 330 22.38 -20.22 22.22
N PRO A 331 21.25 -19.58 21.86
CA PRO A 331 20.38 -18.94 22.85
C PRO A 331 19.55 -19.93 23.68
N HIS A 332 19.50 -21.20 23.32
CA HIS A 332 18.67 -22.22 23.97
C HIS A 332 19.32 -22.77 25.25
N GLU A 333 18.49 -23.32 26.14
CA GLU A 333 18.92 -24.04 27.35
C GLU A 333 19.37 -25.49 27.05
N GLU A 334 19.16 -25.95 25.82
CA GLU A 334 19.50 -27.29 25.36
C GLU A 334 20.69 -27.27 24.39
N THR A 335 21.50 -28.32 24.45
CA THR A 335 22.61 -28.53 23.50
C THR A 335 22.05 -28.88 22.13
N GLN A 336 22.48 -28.16 21.11
CA GLN A 336 22.14 -28.45 19.71
C GLN A 336 23.18 -29.41 19.14
N THR A 337 22.75 -30.53 18.54
CA THR A 337 23.67 -31.48 17.89
C THR A 337 24.21 -30.94 16.56
N SER A 338 23.43 -30.08 15.91
CA SER A 338 23.71 -29.42 14.65
C SER A 338 22.95 -28.10 14.62
N PHE A 339 23.39 -27.15 13.80
CA PHE A 339 22.69 -25.88 13.61
C PHE A 339 22.66 -25.49 12.13
N ILE A 340 21.81 -24.53 11.79
CA ILE A 340 21.65 -24.06 10.41
C ILE A 340 22.19 -22.65 10.21
N LEU A 341 22.73 -22.40 9.02
CA LEU A 341 23.07 -21.09 8.49
C LEU A 341 22.38 -20.88 7.14
N TYR A 342 22.20 -19.62 6.77
CA TYR A 342 21.56 -19.16 5.54
C TYR A 342 22.59 -18.47 4.65
N LEU A 343 22.75 -18.92 3.41
CA LEU A 343 23.65 -18.32 2.43
C LEU A 343 23.04 -18.42 1.03
N ASN A 344 23.21 -17.40 0.18
CA ASN A 344 22.64 -17.41 -1.16
C ASN A 344 23.00 -18.70 -1.94
N PRO A 345 22.03 -19.38 -2.59
CA PRO A 345 22.26 -20.64 -3.28
C PRO A 345 23.22 -20.53 -4.49
N GLY A 346 23.44 -19.33 -5.03
CA GLY A 346 24.42 -19.08 -6.09
C GLY A 346 25.88 -18.95 -5.62
N LEU A 347 26.13 -18.95 -4.30
CA LEU A 347 27.46 -18.88 -3.70
C LEU A 347 27.93 -20.27 -3.28
N GLU A 348 28.99 -20.79 -3.88
CA GLU A 348 29.58 -22.09 -3.54
C GLU A 348 30.43 -21.96 -2.26
N ILE A 349 30.33 -22.94 -1.36
CA ILE A 349 31.13 -23.00 -0.13
C ILE A 349 32.38 -23.78 -0.44
N ASN A 350 33.53 -23.12 -0.35
CA ASN A 350 34.84 -23.71 -0.64
C ASN A 350 35.43 -24.40 0.59
N HIS A 351 35.20 -23.83 1.78
CA HIS A 351 35.75 -24.34 3.04
C HIS A 351 34.91 -23.88 4.23
N LEU A 352 34.70 -24.78 5.20
CA LEU A 352 34.10 -24.51 6.50
C LEU A 352 34.99 -25.13 7.58
N SER A 353 35.35 -24.34 8.60
CA SER A 353 36.19 -24.83 9.70
C SER A 353 35.86 -24.19 11.03
N ALA A 354 36.19 -24.89 12.12
CA ALA A 354 36.24 -24.37 13.48
C ALA A 354 37.56 -24.82 14.13
N ASN A 355 38.20 -23.96 14.91
CA ASN A 355 39.49 -24.27 15.57
C ASN A 355 40.57 -24.84 14.62
N ASN A 356 40.63 -24.36 13.37
CA ASN A 356 41.50 -24.87 12.30
C ASN A 356 41.26 -26.34 11.89
N GLN A 357 40.11 -26.92 12.23
CA GLN A 357 39.66 -28.23 11.78
C GLN A 357 38.53 -28.06 10.76
N SER A 358 38.63 -28.75 9.62
CA SER A 358 37.56 -28.77 8.62
C SER A 358 36.32 -29.44 9.19
N LEU A 359 35.15 -28.87 8.94
CA LEU A 359 33.87 -29.41 9.39
C LEU A 359 33.07 -29.93 8.19
N ASP A 360 32.31 -31.00 8.44
CA ASP A 360 31.31 -31.49 7.50
C ASP A 360 30.04 -30.65 7.59
N PHE A 361 29.42 -30.41 6.44
CA PHE A 361 28.13 -29.74 6.34
C PHE A 361 27.30 -30.34 5.22
N GLU A 362 25.98 -30.25 5.38
CA GLU A 362 25.03 -30.55 4.30
C GLU A 362 24.44 -29.24 3.78
N ARG A 363 24.09 -29.20 2.48
CA ARG A 363 23.50 -28.02 1.88
C ARG A 363 22.26 -28.38 1.07
N GLU A 364 21.19 -27.65 1.34
CA GLU A 364 19.93 -27.70 0.58
C GLU A 364 19.56 -26.28 0.18
N ASN A 365 19.82 -25.93 -1.09
CA ASN A 365 19.65 -24.58 -1.61
C ASN A 365 20.36 -23.52 -0.75
N GLN A 366 19.59 -22.65 -0.08
CA GLN A 366 20.09 -21.57 0.77
C GLN A 366 20.42 -21.98 2.21
N ILE A 367 20.12 -23.22 2.61
CA ILE A 367 20.32 -23.71 3.98
C ILE A 367 21.59 -24.55 4.05
N ILE A 368 22.42 -24.26 5.06
CA ILE A 368 23.63 -25.00 5.40
C ILE A 368 23.43 -25.63 6.78
N THR A 369 23.43 -26.95 6.86
CA THR A 369 23.37 -27.68 8.14
C THR A 369 24.79 -28.04 8.57
N VAL A 370 25.26 -27.43 9.65
CA VAL A 370 26.61 -27.65 10.20
C VAL A 370 26.53 -28.76 11.25
N GLN A 371 27.28 -29.83 11.04
CA GLN A 371 27.29 -31.03 11.90
C GLN A 371 28.28 -30.88 13.07
N GLU A 372 28.17 -29.78 13.81
CA GLU A 372 29.01 -29.49 14.98
C GLU A 372 28.11 -29.21 16.20
N PRO A 373 28.30 -29.92 17.33
CA PRO A 373 27.49 -29.70 18.52
C PRO A 373 27.79 -28.35 19.17
N LEU A 374 26.75 -27.67 19.64
CA LEU A 374 26.83 -26.39 20.34
C LEU A 374 26.05 -26.47 21.66
N GLY A 375 26.78 -26.43 22.77
CA GLY A 375 26.25 -26.50 24.13
C GLY A 375 25.25 -25.38 24.45
N ALA A 376 24.45 -25.58 25.49
CA ALA A 376 23.52 -24.55 25.98
C ALA A 376 24.28 -23.28 26.36
N LYS A 377 23.84 -22.11 25.86
CA LYS A 377 24.50 -20.81 26.04
C LYS A 377 25.98 -20.78 25.60
N GLU A 378 26.44 -21.75 24.82
CA GLU A 378 27.81 -21.79 24.31
C GLU A 378 27.99 -20.82 23.14
N THR A 379 29.21 -20.32 22.99
CA THR A 379 29.65 -19.55 21.83
C THR A 379 30.86 -20.22 21.18
N LYS A 380 30.83 -20.39 19.86
CA LYS A 380 31.94 -20.94 19.06
C LYS A 380 32.22 -20.10 17.82
N GLU A 381 33.47 -20.09 17.38
CA GLU A 381 33.92 -19.38 16.18
C GLU A 381 34.04 -20.31 14.98
N PHE A 382 33.57 -19.85 13.82
CA PHE A 382 33.62 -20.56 12.55
C PHE A 382 34.17 -19.67 11.45
N ILE A 383 34.89 -20.28 10.51
CA ILE A 383 35.39 -19.63 9.30
C ILE A 383 34.73 -20.30 8.09
N LEU A 384 34.03 -19.50 7.29
CA LEU A 384 33.37 -19.92 6.06
C LEU A 384 33.98 -19.17 4.87
N GLU A 385 34.50 -19.91 3.89
CA GLU A 385 35.01 -19.37 2.63
C GLU A 385 34.04 -19.74 1.50
N TYR A 386 33.64 -18.75 0.71
CA TYR A 386 32.65 -18.94 -0.33
C TYR A 386 32.86 -17.99 -1.51
N SER A 387 32.38 -18.40 -2.68
CA SER A 387 32.51 -17.62 -3.91
C SER A 387 31.42 -17.93 -4.91
N GLY A 388 31.09 -16.99 -5.78
CA GLY A 388 30.12 -17.21 -6.84
C GLY A 388 29.37 -15.94 -7.24
N THR A 389 28.12 -16.12 -7.65
CA THR A 389 27.21 -15.02 -8.04
C THR A 389 25.91 -15.11 -7.25
N ILE A 390 25.11 -14.06 -7.28
CA ILE A 390 23.84 -14.03 -6.53
C ILE A 390 22.73 -14.66 -7.36
N CYS A 391 22.00 -15.61 -6.77
CA CYS A 391 20.72 -16.09 -7.27
C CYS A 391 19.61 -15.18 -6.72
N PRO A 392 19.02 -14.28 -7.52
CA PRO A 392 18.04 -13.30 -7.03
C PRO A 392 16.70 -13.92 -6.64
N GLU A 393 16.38 -15.12 -7.12
CA GLU A 393 15.11 -15.80 -6.84
C GLU A 393 14.95 -16.22 -5.36
N VAL A 394 16.00 -16.12 -4.52
CA VAL A 394 15.91 -16.39 -3.08
C VAL A 394 15.28 -15.22 -2.30
N CYS A 395 15.34 -14.00 -2.84
CA CYS A 395 14.83 -12.80 -2.19
C CYS A 395 13.30 -12.80 -2.14
N TYR A 396 12.73 -12.09 -1.17
CA TYR A 396 11.28 -11.89 -0.97
C TYR A 396 10.51 -13.22 -0.91
N ALA A 397 11.07 -14.20 -0.20
CA ALA A 397 10.53 -15.55 -0.13
C ALA A 397 9.12 -15.61 0.52
N GLU A 398 8.65 -14.56 1.20
CA GLU A 398 7.28 -14.49 1.68
C GLU A 398 6.26 -14.32 0.55
N VAL A 399 6.64 -13.72 -0.57
CA VAL A 399 5.76 -13.41 -1.70
C VAL A 399 5.67 -14.62 -2.63
N GLU A 400 4.46 -15.06 -3.01
CA GLU A 400 4.33 -16.22 -3.93
C GLU A 400 4.63 -15.86 -5.39
N ASP A 401 4.10 -14.72 -5.85
CA ASP A 401 4.32 -14.18 -7.19
C ASP A 401 4.83 -12.74 -7.09
N LEU A 402 6.13 -12.57 -7.32
CA LEU A 402 6.79 -11.26 -7.31
C LEU A 402 6.20 -10.27 -8.33
N ASN A 403 5.47 -10.74 -9.35
CA ASN A 403 4.81 -9.84 -10.30
C ASN A 403 3.69 -9.03 -9.65
N THR A 404 3.10 -9.50 -8.54
CA THR A 404 2.06 -8.77 -7.81
C THR A 404 2.57 -7.41 -7.30
N LEU A 405 3.83 -7.36 -6.87
CA LEU A 405 4.49 -6.16 -6.36
C LEU A 405 5.02 -5.23 -7.46
N THR A 406 5.19 -5.71 -8.70
CA THR A 406 5.67 -4.86 -9.82
C THR A 406 4.73 -3.70 -10.16
N LYS A 407 3.42 -3.85 -9.86
CA LYS A 407 2.43 -2.78 -10.05
C LYS A 407 2.75 -1.53 -9.23
N ILE A 408 3.35 -1.69 -8.06
CA ILE A 408 3.63 -0.62 -7.08
C ILE A 408 4.78 0.30 -7.56
N ARG A 409 5.57 -0.14 -8.55
CA ARG A 409 6.68 0.64 -9.13
C ARG A 409 6.38 1.29 -10.49
N LYS A 410 5.15 1.13 -11.01
CA LYS A 410 4.76 1.81 -12.24
C LYS A 410 4.43 3.27 -11.93
N TYR A 411 5.25 4.18 -12.44
CA TYR A 411 4.96 5.61 -12.43
C TYR A 411 4.41 6.02 -13.80
N TYR A 412 3.09 6.06 -13.89
CA TYR A 412 2.38 6.24 -15.15
C TYR A 412 2.76 5.21 -16.23
N ILE A 413 3.48 5.64 -17.28
CA ILE A 413 3.95 4.80 -18.39
C ILE A 413 5.38 4.27 -18.20
N PHE A 414 6.11 4.81 -17.23
CA PHE A 414 7.50 4.45 -16.98
C PHE A 414 7.55 3.22 -16.09
N ASN A 415 8.20 2.19 -16.59
CA ASN A 415 8.45 0.96 -15.88
C ASN A 415 9.96 0.81 -15.75
N VAL A 416 10.44 1.06 -14.55
CA VAL A 416 11.85 0.93 -14.22
C VAL A 416 12.22 -0.54 -14.07
N GLY A 417 13.52 -0.86 -14.18
CA GLY A 417 14.01 -2.24 -14.05
C GLY A 417 13.62 -2.92 -12.73
N ASN A 418 13.87 -4.23 -12.69
CA ASN A 418 13.46 -5.10 -11.59
C ASN A 418 14.66 -5.79 -10.89
N ASP A 419 15.84 -5.17 -10.96
CA ASP A 419 17.08 -5.78 -10.45
C ASP A 419 17.12 -5.70 -8.92
N LEU A 420 17.29 -6.85 -8.25
CA LEU A 420 17.35 -6.95 -6.79
C LEU A 420 18.77 -6.81 -6.21
N TYR A 421 19.79 -6.85 -7.07
CA TYR A 421 21.20 -6.70 -6.72
C TYR A 421 21.98 -6.23 -7.95
N TYR A 422 23.22 -5.76 -7.75
CA TYR A 422 24.20 -5.59 -8.82
C TYR A 422 25.52 -6.27 -8.47
N LEU A 423 26.09 -6.97 -9.45
CA LEU A 423 27.43 -7.53 -9.41
C LEU A 423 28.04 -7.46 -10.80
N GLN A 424 28.51 -6.26 -11.17
CA GLN A 424 29.08 -5.93 -12.46
C GLN A 424 30.51 -5.38 -12.27
N PRO A 425 31.39 -5.49 -13.29
CA PRO A 425 32.77 -5.01 -13.19
C PRO A 425 32.90 -3.53 -12.81
N ASP A 426 31.90 -2.72 -13.12
CA ASP A 426 31.82 -1.29 -12.89
C ASP A 426 30.94 -0.90 -11.69
N PHE A 427 30.01 -1.76 -11.29
CA PHE A 427 29.07 -1.46 -10.21
C PHE A 427 28.64 -2.70 -9.39
N THR A 428 28.66 -2.57 -8.07
CA THR A 428 28.20 -3.61 -7.12
C THR A 428 27.23 -3.01 -6.11
N LEU A 429 26.14 -3.73 -5.85
CA LEU A 429 25.17 -3.39 -4.81
C LEU A 429 24.58 -4.69 -4.25
N LEU A 430 24.91 -4.97 -2.99
CA LEU A 430 24.49 -6.15 -2.25
C LEU A 430 23.83 -5.70 -0.94
N THR A 431 22.61 -6.16 -0.69
CA THR A 431 21.86 -5.92 0.56
C THR A 431 21.65 -7.24 1.29
N PRO A 432 21.37 -7.24 2.62
CA PRO A 432 21.13 -8.46 3.38
C PRO A 432 20.05 -9.37 2.77
N GLU A 433 19.06 -8.80 2.09
CA GLU A 433 17.96 -9.52 1.44
C GLU A 433 18.45 -10.59 0.46
N CYS A 434 19.59 -10.40 -0.20
CA CYS A 434 20.14 -11.38 -1.14
C CYS A 434 21.02 -12.45 -0.50
N LEU A 435 21.16 -12.49 0.83
CA LEU A 435 21.95 -13.48 1.58
C LEU A 435 23.41 -13.59 1.07
N TRP A 436 24.04 -12.45 0.76
CA TRP A 436 25.40 -12.41 0.19
C TRP A 436 26.50 -12.77 1.19
N TYR A 437 26.16 -12.91 2.47
CA TYR A 437 27.01 -13.46 3.53
C TYR A 437 26.19 -14.45 4.38
N PRO A 438 26.85 -15.36 5.12
CA PRO A 438 26.14 -16.33 5.97
C PRO A 438 25.44 -15.64 7.15
N ASP A 439 24.17 -15.97 7.36
CA ASP A 439 23.40 -15.53 8.53
C ASP A 439 22.86 -16.74 9.31
N ALA A 440 22.49 -16.57 10.58
CA ALA A 440 21.86 -17.62 11.39
C ALA A 440 20.32 -17.55 11.38
N LEU A 441 19.76 -16.42 10.93
CA LEU A 441 18.32 -16.22 10.83
C LEU A 441 17.88 -16.13 9.35
N PRO A 442 16.67 -16.60 9.02
CA PRO A 442 16.12 -16.36 7.70
C PRO A 442 15.82 -14.86 7.51
N SER A 443 15.79 -14.39 6.26
CA SER A 443 15.39 -13.00 5.95
C SER A 443 13.94 -12.70 6.34
N VAL A 444 13.09 -13.73 6.36
CA VAL A 444 11.68 -13.66 6.74
C VAL A 444 11.18 -15.03 7.22
N ASN A 445 10.27 -15.06 8.20
CA ASN A 445 9.46 -16.23 8.48
C ASN A 445 8.34 -16.33 7.43
N ILE A 446 8.41 -17.30 6.52
CA ILE A 446 7.45 -17.41 5.41
C ILE A 446 6.04 -17.76 5.91
N ARG A 447 5.93 -18.58 6.97
CA ARG A 447 4.64 -19.02 7.51
C ARG A 447 3.87 -17.85 8.12
N SER A 448 4.59 -16.96 8.82
CA SER A 448 4.02 -15.75 9.40
C SER A 448 5.06 -14.62 9.41
N PRO A 449 5.10 -13.77 8.38
CA PRO A 449 6.12 -12.72 8.24
C PRO A 449 6.18 -11.73 9.41
N TYR A 450 5.05 -11.47 10.06
CA TYR A 450 4.93 -10.64 11.26
C TYR A 450 5.61 -11.22 12.51
N THR A 451 6.05 -12.48 12.45
CA THR A 451 6.80 -13.15 13.54
C THR A 451 8.29 -13.27 13.24
N THR A 452 8.77 -12.61 12.17
CA THR A 452 10.20 -12.59 11.82
C THR A 452 11.02 -11.98 12.94
N VAL A 453 12.03 -12.73 13.40
CA VAL A 453 12.95 -12.29 14.43
C VAL A 453 14.09 -11.49 13.81
N GLN A 454 14.44 -10.37 14.44
CA GLN A 454 15.62 -9.57 14.10
C GLN A 454 16.71 -9.77 15.15
N SER A 455 17.95 -9.96 14.70
CA SER A 455 19.13 -10.00 15.57
C SER A 455 20.07 -8.83 15.29
N TYR A 456 20.99 -8.56 16.21
CA TYR A 456 21.98 -7.49 16.09
C TYR A 456 23.39 -8.06 16.19
N THR A 457 24.15 -7.89 15.12
CA THR A 457 25.48 -8.46 14.95
C THR A 457 26.54 -7.36 14.92
N ARG A 458 27.69 -7.60 15.55
CA ARG A 458 28.86 -6.74 15.40
C ARG A 458 29.57 -7.05 14.09
N PHE A 459 29.35 -6.20 13.09
CA PHE A 459 29.98 -6.34 11.78
C PHE A 459 31.33 -5.63 11.67
N GLN A 460 32.19 -6.24 10.86
CA GLN A 460 33.36 -5.63 10.27
C GLN A 460 33.46 -6.09 8.83
N LEU A 461 33.75 -5.17 7.91
CA LEU A 461 33.91 -5.47 6.49
C LEU A 461 35.23 -4.97 5.98
N THR A 462 35.98 -5.83 5.29
CA THR A 462 37.22 -5.47 4.60
C THR A 462 37.06 -5.76 3.12
N VAL A 463 37.02 -4.71 2.30
CA VAL A 463 36.97 -4.78 0.85
C VAL A 463 38.38 -4.62 0.30
N THR A 464 38.84 -5.55 -0.53
CA THR A 464 40.20 -5.58 -1.08
C THR A 464 40.19 -5.55 -2.60
N GLY A 465 41.26 -5.00 -3.20
CA GLY A 465 41.45 -4.95 -4.65
C GLY A 465 40.70 -3.82 -5.35
N GLU A 466 40.20 -2.83 -4.61
CA GLU A 466 39.51 -1.66 -5.18
C GLU A 466 40.43 -0.44 -5.19
N THR A 467 40.85 -0.02 -6.38
CA THR A 467 41.73 1.15 -6.56
C THR A 467 41.06 2.35 -7.22
N THR A 468 39.98 2.11 -7.98
CA THR A 468 39.31 3.13 -8.79
C THR A 468 37.90 3.45 -8.30
N ARG A 469 37.15 2.41 -7.92
CA ARG A 469 35.78 2.54 -7.42
C ARG A 469 35.80 2.78 -5.92
N THR A 470 34.74 3.40 -5.40
CA THR A 470 34.60 3.72 -3.98
C THR A 470 33.70 2.68 -3.31
N PRO A 471 34.21 1.88 -2.36
CA PRO A 471 33.38 1.04 -1.51
C PRO A 471 32.61 1.90 -0.51
N ILE A 472 31.35 1.54 -0.27
CA ILE A 472 30.42 2.20 0.66
C ILE A 472 29.68 1.11 1.43
N SER A 473 29.72 1.20 2.76
CA SER A 473 29.04 0.29 3.68
C SER A 473 28.80 0.99 5.02
N GLN A 474 28.11 0.33 5.95
CA GLN A 474 27.85 0.84 7.29
C GLN A 474 29.13 0.89 8.13
N GLY A 475 29.22 1.82 9.07
CA GLY A 475 30.33 1.99 9.99
C GLY A 475 31.38 3.02 9.53
N MET A 476 32.36 3.25 10.39
CA MET A 476 33.48 4.16 10.12
C MET A 476 34.43 3.55 9.08
N VAL A 477 34.82 4.35 8.09
CA VAL A 477 35.65 3.92 6.97
C VAL A 477 37.13 4.21 7.22
N PHE A 478 37.98 3.23 6.90
CA PHE A 478 39.44 3.32 6.94
C PHE A 478 40.00 2.76 5.63
N THR A 479 40.51 3.62 4.76
CA THR A 479 41.07 3.22 3.46
C THR A 479 42.60 3.32 3.49
N ARG A 480 43.27 2.27 3.02
CA ARG A 480 44.72 2.24 2.80
C ARG A 480 45.00 1.46 1.52
N GLU A 481 45.65 2.12 0.55
CA GLU A 481 45.98 1.53 -0.75
C GLU A 481 44.72 1.00 -1.46
N ASP A 482 44.66 -0.30 -1.77
CA ASP A 482 43.54 -0.97 -2.46
C ASP A 482 42.53 -1.60 -1.49
N THR A 483 42.67 -1.33 -0.19
CA THR A 483 41.91 -1.98 0.86
C THR A 483 41.12 -0.94 1.66
N THR A 484 39.81 -1.15 1.75
CA THR A 484 38.89 -0.31 2.53
C THR A 484 38.22 -1.16 3.62
N ARG A 485 38.37 -0.71 4.88
CA ARG A 485 37.78 -1.37 6.05
C ARG A 485 36.68 -0.53 6.67
N PHE A 486 35.57 -1.16 6.97
CA PHE A 486 34.43 -0.58 7.68
C PHE A 486 34.31 -1.22 9.06
N ILE A 487 34.18 -0.38 10.08
CA ILE A 487 34.04 -0.82 11.47
C ILE A 487 32.80 -0.18 12.07
N ASN A 488 31.80 -1.00 12.38
CA ASN A 488 30.57 -0.56 13.01
C ASN A 488 30.80 -0.34 14.50
N LYS A 489 30.32 0.82 15.00
CA LYS A 489 30.36 1.12 16.44
C LYS A 489 29.24 0.39 17.19
N ASN A 490 28.03 0.49 16.65
CA ASN A 490 26.84 -0.18 17.18
C ASN A 490 26.63 -1.50 16.42
N ASN A 491 26.07 -2.50 17.09
CA ASN A 491 25.64 -3.72 16.41
C ASN A 491 24.55 -3.38 15.38
N GLN A 492 24.51 -4.09 14.26
CA GLN A 492 23.60 -3.81 13.15
C GLN A 492 22.76 -5.04 12.86
N SER A 493 21.55 -4.82 12.33
CA SER A 493 20.69 -5.92 11.90
C SER A 493 21.05 -6.52 10.55
N GLY A 494 22.02 -5.94 9.85
CA GLY A 494 22.50 -6.42 8.57
C GLY A 494 23.52 -5.46 7.97
N LEU A 495 24.20 -5.93 6.92
CA LEU A 495 25.24 -5.19 6.23
C LEU A 495 24.98 -5.09 4.72
N SER A 496 25.17 -3.90 4.16
CA SER A 496 25.06 -3.64 2.73
C SER A 496 26.42 -3.22 2.18
N LEU A 497 26.70 -3.60 0.95
CA LEU A 497 27.91 -3.22 0.24
C LEU A 497 27.54 -2.62 -1.10
N CYS A 498 27.91 -1.36 -1.30
CA CYS A 498 27.86 -0.70 -2.59
C CYS A 498 29.27 -0.32 -3.04
N ILE A 499 29.63 -0.60 -4.28
CA ILE A 499 30.92 -0.22 -4.88
C ILE A 499 30.62 0.39 -6.23
N GLY A 500 31.03 1.65 -6.42
CA GLY A 500 30.77 2.35 -7.68
C GLY A 500 31.67 3.56 -7.87
N ASP A 501 31.57 4.18 -9.04
CA ASP A 501 32.30 5.40 -9.37
C ASP A 501 31.50 6.64 -8.91
N TYR A 502 31.80 7.09 -7.69
CA TYR A 502 31.03 8.12 -7.00
C TYR A 502 31.83 9.40 -6.77
N THR A 503 31.15 10.54 -6.85
CA THR A 503 31.57 11.78 -6.24
C THR A 503 31.00 11.86 -4.82
N LYS A 504 31.88 11.99 -3.81
CA LYS A 504 31.50 12.12 -2.40
C LYS A 504 31.43 13.59 -1.99
N LYS A 505 30.31 13.98 -1.37
CA LYS A 505 30.17 15.22 -0.57
C LYS A 505 29.93 14.82 0.88
N SER A 506 30.46 15.57 1.84
CA SER A 506 30.24 15.25 3.25
C SER A 506 30.29 16.49 4.13
N VAL A 507 29.51 16.47 5.21
CA VAL A 507 29.46 17.52 6.23
C VAL A 507 29.29 16.89 7.61
N MET A 508 29.89 17.51 8.63
CA MET A 508 29.75 17.10 10.03
C MET A 508 28.78 18.05 10.72
N ILE A 509 27.70 17.54 11.29
CA ILE A 509 26.68 18.30 12.03
C ILE A 509 26.35 17.54 13.30
N ASP A 510 26.45 18.18 14.47
CA ASP A 510 26.11 17.59 15.78
C ASP A 510 26.70 16.19 16.04
N SER A 511 27.97 15.98 15.64
CA SER A 511 28.70 14.70 15.76
C SER A 511 28.19 13.56 14.87
N VAL A 512 27.32 13.87 13.91
CA VAL A 512 26.86 12.97 12.85
C VAL A 512 27.53 13.36 11.52
N LEU A 513 28.16 12.38 10.88
CA LEU A 513 28.75 12.54 9.55
C LEU A 513 27.68 12.28 8.48
N PHE A 514 27.27 13.33 7.78
CA PHE A 514 26.38 13.21 6.62
C PHE A 514 27.21 13.10 5.36
N GLU A 515 26.89 12.12 4.52
CA GLU A 515 27.58 11.87 3.26
C GLU A 515 26.55 11.75 2.14
N ALA A 516 26.85 12.34 0.99
CA ALA A 516 26.13 12.15 -0.25
C ALA A 516 27.08 11.55 -1.28
N TYR A 517 26.74 10.37 -1.79
CA TYR A 517 27.44 9.68 -2.85
C TYR A 517 26.61 9.75 -4.11
N LEU A 518 27.11 10.51 -5.09
CA LEU A 518 26.42 10.81 -6.34
C LEU A 518 27.19 10.22 -7.50
N PHE A 519 26.51 9.75 -8.53
CA PHE A 519 27.16 9.40 -9.77
C PHE A 519 27.81 10.65 -10.40
N LYS A 520 28.93 10.44 -11.09
CA LYS A 520 29.68 11.54 -11.72
C LYS A 520 28.79 12.34 -12.66
N GLY A 521 28.73 13.66 -12.47
CA GLY A 521 27.89 14.59 -13.24
C GLY A 521 26.53 14.87 -12.60
N HIS A 522 26.19 14.23 -11.48
CA HIS A 522 24.93 14.46 -10.74
C HIS A 522 25.10 15.40 -9.53
N GLU A 523 26.27 16.02 -9.36
CA GLU A 523 26.60 16.90 -8.23
C GLU A 523 25.65 18.11 -8.13
N TYR A 524 25.07 18.54 -9.25
CA TYR A 524 24.11 19.64 -9.33
C TYR A 524 22.87 19.44 -8.43
N LEU A 525 22.52 18.20 -8.07
CA LEU A 525 21.38 17.90 -7.21
C LEU A 525 21.59 18.39 -5.78
N VAL A 526 22.83 18.36 -5.27
CA VAL A 526 23.12 18.85 -3.91
C VAL A 526 23.04 20.38 -3.85
N GLU A 527 23.47 21.05 -4.92
CA GLU A 527 23.41 22.51 -5.02
C GLU A 527 21.97 23.05 -5.02
N GLN A 528 20.98 22.21 -5.34
CA GLN A 528 19.56 22.60 -5.38
C GLN A 528 18.90 22.68 -4.01
N PHE A 529 19.47 22.09 -2.95
CA PHE A 529 18.80 22.03 -1.65
C PHE A 529 19.07 23.23 -0.75
N GLY A 530 20.23 23.90 -0.89
CA GLY A 530 20.66 24.98 0.01
C GLY A 530 21.68 24.50 1.05
N ASP A 531 21.81 25.24 2.16
CA ASP A 531 22.80 24.95 3.20
C ASP A 531 22.41 23.76 4.10
N PRO A 532 23.18 22.64 4.09
CA PRO A 532 22.86 21.46 4.89
C PRO A 532 22.89 21.71 6.41
N HIS A 533 23.66 22.70 6.90
CA HIS A 533 23.69 23.05 8.33
C HIS A 533 22.34 23.59 8.84
N THR A 534 21.55 24.18 7.95
CA THR A 534 20.22 24.69 8.27
C THR A 534 19.15 23.60 8.10
N LEU A 535 19.28 22.76 7.08
CA LEU A 535 18.20 21.87 6.62
C LEU A 535 18.16 20.51 7.33
N LEU A 536 19.33 19.89 7.55
CA LEU A 536 19.40 18.55 8.14
C LEU A 536 18.92 18.52 9.60
N PRO A 537 19.26 19.50 10.46
CA PRO A 537 18.70 19.55 11.81
C PRO A 537 17.18 19.67 11.80
N VAL A 538 16.60 20.46 10.88
CA VAL A 538 15.13 20.61 10.76
C VAL A 538 14.46 19.29 10.39
N TRP A 539 15.06 18.52 9.48
CA TRP A 539 14.51 17.22 9.08
C TRP A 539 14.56 16.19 10.22
N LEU A 540 15.72 16.08 10.88
CA LEU A 540 15.91 15.12 11.97
C LEU A 540 15.23 15.52 13.28
N ALA A 541 14.99 16.83 13.50
CA ALA A 541 14.31 17.35 14.68
C ALA A 541 12.80 17.58 14.47
N SER A 542 12.19 16.93 13.47
CA SER A 542 10.80 17.16 13.07
C SER A 542 9.87 17.32 14.30
N PRO A 543 9.27 18.51 14.52
CA PRO A 543 8.54 18.81 15.74
C PRO A 543 7.23 18.02 15.81
N GLY A 544 7.03 17.25 16.88
CA GLY A 544 5.74 16.63 17.21
C GLY A 544 5.74 15.12 17.45
N GLN A 545 6.90 14.45 17.53
CA GLN A 545 6.97 13.05 17.98
C GLN A 545 8.16 12.85 18.94
N ASP A 546 7.89 12.80 20.25
CA ASP A 546 8.90 12.70 21.33
C ASP A 546 9.81 11.44 21.27
N HIS A 547 9.57 10.53 20.30
CA HIS A 547 10.22 9.22 20.17
C HIS A 547 11.11 9.09 18.93
N GLN A 548 11.26 10.16 18.12
CA GLN A 548 12.14 10.16 16.96
C GLN A 548 13.52 10.78 17.28
N GLU A 549 14.58 9.98 17.21
CA GLU A 549 15.96 10.42 17.37
C GLU A 549 16.87 9.64 16.42
N TYR A 550 17.74 10.35 15.71
CA TYR A 550 18.77 9.72 14.88
C TYR A 550 19.97 9.31 15.75
N VAL A 551 20.07 8.02 16.07
CA VAL A 551 21.06 7.50 17.06
C VAL A 551 22.39 7.02 16.47
N TYR A 552 22.51 7.02 15.13
CA TYR A 552 23.74 6.62 14.45
C TYR A 552 24.73 7.78 14.32
N ARG A 553 26.00 7.48 14.02
CA ARG A 553 27.06 8.50 13.86
C ARG A 553 27.32 8.91 12.41
N LYS A 554 26.67 8.25 11.47
CA LYS A 554 26.89 8.46 10.04
C LYS A 554 25.61 8.18 9.27
N LEU A 555 25.22 9.09 8.38
CA LEU A 555 24.16 8.89 7.40
C LEU A 555 24.72 9.09 5.99
N SER A 556 24.75 8.03 5.20
CA SER A 556 25.18 8.05 3.81
C SER A 556 23.96 7.97 2.89
N MET A 557 23.68 9.04 2.15
CA MET A 557 22.73 9.03 1.04
C MET A 557 23.46 8.58 -0.23
N VAL A 558 23.08 7.43 -0.77
CA VAL A 558 23.82 6.76 -1.86
C VAL A 558 22.94 6.64 -3.09
N GLU A 559 23.35 7.27 -4.17
CA GLU A 559 22.68 7.13 -5.46
C GLU A 559 22.84 5.70 -6.01
N THR A 560 21.77 5.13 -6.55
CA THR A 560 21.71 3.78 -7.10
C THR A 560 21.11 3.81 -8.50
N PRO A 561 21.42 2.81 -9.35
CA PRO A 561 20.79 2.71 -10.67
C PRO A 561 19.27 2.71 -10.53
N VAL A 562 18.56 3.42 -11.39
CA VAL A 562 17.07 3.54 -11.30
C VAL A 562 16.36 2.18 -11.38
N ASN A 563 17.05 1.19 -11.94
CA ASN A 563 16.60 -0.19 -12.11
C ASN A 563 16.76 -1.04 -10.84
N PHE A 564 17.53 -0.58 -9.84
CA PHE A 564 17.57 -1.21 -8.52
C PHE A 564 16.16 -1.21 -7.91
N ARG A 565 15.82 -2.29 -7.21
CA ARG A 565 14.48 -2.55 -6.70
C ARG A 565 14.49 -3.00 -5.25
N ALA A 566 13.74 -2.27 -4.45
CA ALA A 566 13.29 -2.68 -3.12
C ALA A 566 11.77 -2.52 -2.99
N TYR A 567 11.15 -3.26 -2.07
CA TYR A 567 9.73 -3.17 -1.79
C TYR A 567 9.41 -2.80 -0.35
N SER A 568 8.37 -2.02 -0.14
CA SER A 568 7.73 -1.92 1.16
C SER A 568 7.01 -3.24 1.48
N ARG A 569 7.10 -3.69 2.73
CA ARG A 569 6.35 -4.84 3.25
C ARG A 569 5.58 -4.40 4.48
N SER A 570 4.36 -4.85 4.63
CA SER A 570 3.51 -4.44 5.74
C SER A 570 4.09 -4.84 7.10
N TRP A 571 4.77 -5.99 7.19
CA TRP A 571 5.40 -6.53 8.39
C TRP A 571 6.78 -5.97 8.76
N LYS A 572 7.46 -5.26 7.84
CA LYS A 572 8.82 -4.72 8.04
C LYS A 572 8.79 -3.20 8.05
N GLU A 573 9.44 -2.57 9.02
CA GLU A 573 9.66 -1.11 9.00
C GLU A 573 10.82 -0.82 8.04
N GLY A 574 10.57 -0.06 6.97
CA GLY A 574 11.55 0.25 5.91
C GLY A 574 11.68 -0.80 4.78
N SER A 575 12.70 -0.62 3.94
CA SER A 575 13.02 -1.54 2.84
C SER A 575 14.52 -1.70 2.57
N GLU A 576 14.91 -2.43 1.53
CA GLU A 576 16.31 -2.56 1.11
C GLU A 576 16.90 -1.23 0.61
N TYR A 577 16.07 -0.20 0.41
CA TYR A 577 16.55 1.16 0.23
C TYR A 577 17.02 1.82 1.53
N ILE A 578 16.48 1.42 2.67
CA ILE A 578 16.74 2.01 3.96
C ILE A 578 17.48 0.97 4.80
N GLN A 579 18.78 1.19 4.96
CA GLN A 579 19.64 0.32 5.74
C GLN A 579 20.22 1.13 6.89
N PRO A 580 20.65 0.51 7.99
CA PRO A 580 21.31 1.26 9.05
C PRO A 580 22.41 2.14 8.45
N GLU A 581 22.48 3.42 8.85
CA GLU A 581 23.43 4.41 8.31
C GLU A 581 23.37 4.72 6.80
N ILE A 582 22.50 4.09 5.99
CA ILE A 582 22.49 4.24 4.52
C ILE A 582 21.07 4.42 3.97
N ILE A 583 20.88 5.44 3.14
CA ILE A 583 19.67 5.63 2.33
C ILE A 583 20.06 5.50 0.86
N PHE A 584 19.67 4.39 0.23
CA PHE A 584 19.79 4.22 -1.22
C PHE A 584 18.68 5.00 -1.92
N ARG A 585 19.07 5.78 -2.92
CA ARG A 585 18.20 6.69 -3.67
C ARG A 585 18.31 6.39 -5.16
N PRO A 586 17.24 6.50 -5.95
CA PRO A 586 17.30 6.23 -7.38
C PRO A 586 18.05 7.38 -8.07
N GLU A 587 18.78 7.06 -9.14
CA GLU A 587 19.52 8.08 -9.87
C GLU A 587 18.65 9.26 -10.32
N ARG A 588 19.21 10.46 -10.21
CA ARG A 588 18.53 11.74 -10.50
C ARG A 588 17.20 11.93 -9.76
N GLU A 589 17.02 11.24 -8.63
CA GLU A 589 15.76 11.20 -7.89
C GLU A 589 14.56 10.77 -8.75
N ALA A 590 14.76 9.91 -9.76
CA ALA A 590 13.74 9.71 -10.79
C ALA A 590 12.37 9.26 -10.25
N LEU A 591 12.33 8.53 -9.13
CA LEU A 591 11.13 7.93 -8.55
C LEU A 591 10.51 8.75 -7.39
N VAL A 592 10.98 9.97 -7.14
CA VAL A 592 10.42 10.80 -6.07
C VAL A 592 9.17 11.57 -6.53
N SER A 593 8.24 11.81 -5.61
CA SER A 593 7.02 12.58 -5.87
C SER A 593 7.28 14.09 -5.81
N TYR A 594 8.14 14.53 -4.88
CA TYR A 594 8.54 15.92 -4.72
C TYR A 594 9.97 16.08 -5.22
N ALA A 595 10.16 16.83 -6.31
CA ALA A 595 11.47 17.07 -6.88
C ALA A 595 12.25 18.12 -6.06
N PRO A 596 13.59 18.06 -6.06
CA PRO A 596 14.43 19.04 -5.38
C PRO A 596 14.54 20.34 -6.19
N LYS A 597 13.49 21.16 -6.21
CA LYS A 597 13.50 22.44 -6.94
C LYS A 597 13.01 23.58 -6.06
N VAL A 598 13.95 24.39 -5.58
CA VAL A 598 13.65 25.59 -4.80
C VAL A 598 12.96 26.62 -5.71
N LEU A 599 11.76 27.04 -5.31
CA LEU A 599 11.03 28.11 -5.99
C LEU A 599 11.60 29.47 -5.56
N PRO A 600 11.53 30.51 -6.43
CA PRO A 600 12.02 31.85 -6.07
C PRO A 600 11.32 32.47 -4.86
N GLU A 601 10.06 32.10 -4.64
CA GLU A 601 9.24 32.58 -3.53
C GLU A 601 8.59 31.38 -2.85
N SER A 602 8.46 31.44 -1.52
CA SER A 602 7.78 30.45 -0.71
C SER A 602 6.28 30.51 -0.92
N ILE A 603 5.61 29.36 -0.99
CA ILE A 603 4.15 29.29 -1.06
C ILE A 603 3.55 29.68 0.30
N ASN A 604 4.18 29.22 1.39
CA ASN A 604 3.78 29.54 2.75
C ASN A 604 4.48 30.80 3.28
N PRO A 605 3.75 31.88 3.59
CA PRO A 605 4.34 33.10 4.15
C PRO A 605 5.06 32.83 5.47
N GLY A 606 6.34 33.22 5.56
CA GLY A 606 7.15 33.11 6.79
C GLY A 606 8.11 31.91 6.85
N MET A 607 8.09 31.02 5.85
CA MET A 607 9.08 29.95 5.72
C MET A 607 10.09 30.29 4.60
N PRO A 608 11.41 30.12 4.82
CA PRO A 608 12.38 30.28 3.74
C PRO A 608 12.11 29.28 2.59
N PRO A 609 12.21 29.69 1.30
CA PRO A 609 11.92 28.80 0.18
C PRO A 609 12.73 27.50 0.15
N GLU A 610 14.00 27.56 0.59
CA GLU A 610 14.88 26.39 0.71
C GLU A 610 14.36 25.40 1.76
N VAL A 611 13.93 25.90 2.92
CA VAL A 611 13.36 25.09 4.01
C VAL A 611 12.03 24.48 3.57
N GLU A 612 11.17 25.23 2.89
CA GLU A 612 9.89 24.74 2.37
C GLU A 612 10.10 23.65 1.31
N CYS A 613 11.00 23.88 0.36
CA CYS A 613 11.35 22.91 -0.67
C CYS A 613 11.94 21.64 -0.07
N PHE A 614 12.89 21.77 0.87
CA PHE A 614 13.50 20.64 1.54
C PHE A 614 12.46 19.86 2.35
N SER A 615 11.60 20.54 3.09
CA SER A 615 10.51 19.90 3.85
C SER A 615 9.56 19.12 2.93
N ALA A 616 9.22 19.66 1.76
CA ALA A 616 8.43 18.95 0.77
C ALA A 616 9.18 17.76 0.17
N TYR A 617 10.48 17.91 -0.13
CA TYR A 617 11.33 16.82 -0.61
C TYR A 617 11.46 15.70 0.43
N MET A 618 11.52 16.03 1.72
CA MET A 618 11.60 15.07 2.82
C MET A 618 10.31 14.25 2.98
N GLN A 619 9.16 14.70 2.45
CA GLN A 619 7.94 13.89 2.42
C GLN A 619 8.09 12.61 1.58
N ASN A 620 9.07 12.56 0.66
CA ASN A 620 9.39 11.34 -0.08
C ASN A 620 9.92 10.20 0.83
N TYR A 621 10.31 10.50 2.07
CA TYR A 621 10.81 9.55 3.05
C TYR A 621 9.80 9.25 4.18
N SER A 622 8.56 9.73 4.05
CA SER A 622 7.48 9.45 5.02
C SER A 622 7.01 8.00 4.92
N THR A 623 6.17 7.56 5.87
CA THR A 623 5.66 6.17 5.97
C THR A 623 4.78 5.73 4.80
N SER A 624 4.19 6.67 4.06
CA SER A 624 3.29 6.40 2.93
C SER A 624 3.55 7.34 1.75
N ARG A 625 3.25 6.89 0.54
CA ARG A 625 3.37 7.69 -0.68
C ARG A 625 2.18 7.53 -1.60
N SER A 626 2.01 8.49 -2.48
CA SER A 626 0.98 8.46 -3.52
C SER A 626 1.45 7.65 -4.74
N LEU A 627 0.77 6.55 -5.03
CA LEU A 627 0.96 5.78 -6.26
C LEU A 627 0.02 6.32 -7.35
N TYR A 628 0.58 6.99 -8.36
CA TYR A 628 -0.19 7.52 -9.48
C TYR A 628 -0.49 6.45 -10.53
N LEU A 629 -1.77 6.19 -10.77
CA LEU A 629 -2.25 5.16 -11.68
C LEU A 629 -2.68 5.76 -13.02
N GLY A 630 -2.42 5.02 -14.11
CA GLY A 630 -2.96 5.30 -15.44
C GLY A 630 -1.98 6.00 -16.39
N SER A 631 -2.51 6.74 -17.37
CA SER A 631 -1.72 7.39 -18.41
C SER A 631 -1.23 8.76 -17.97
N LEU A 632 0.10 8.97 -18.03
CA LEU A 632 0.75 10.26 -17.81
C LEU A 632 0.07 11.41 -18.56
N PHE A 633 -0.34 11.13 -19.80
CA PHE A 633 -0.87 12.11 -20.73
C PHE A 633 -2.35 12.42 -20.51
N PHE A 634 -3.17 11.41 -20.22
CA PHE A 634 -4.61 11.61 -20.01
C PHE A 634 -4.95 12.04 -18.59
N ASP A 635 -4.36 11.40 -17.57
CA ASP A 635 -4.79 11.60 -16.18
C ASP A 635 -4.33 12.95 -15.63
N LYS A 636 -3.17 13.48 -16.07
CA LYS A 636 -2.75 14.86 -15.70
C LYS A 636 -3.66 15.94 -16.31
N LEU A 637 -4.34 15.65 -17.43
CA LEU A 637 -5.23 16.62 -18.10
C LEU A 637 -6.66 16.64 -17.52
N PHE A 638 -7.15 15.53 -16.95
CA PHE A 638 -8.55 15.41 -16.51
C PHE A 638 -8.75 15.24 -14.99
N SER A 639 -7.84 14.54 -14.30
CA SER A 639 -7.63 14.51 -12.83
C SER A 639 -6.79 13.27 -12.50
N PRO A 640 -5.66 13.40 -11.76
CA PRO A 640 -4.82 12.26 -11.44
C PRO A 640 -5.53 11.30 -10.49
N LYS A 641 -5.55 10.02 -10.86
CA LYS A 641 -5.94 8.94 -9.95
C LYS A 641 -4.71 8.49 -9.17
N TRP A 642 -4.86 8.38 -7.85
CA TRP A 642 -3.79 7.92 -6.99
C TRP A 642 -4.35 7.05 -5.86
N GLU A 643 -3.51 6.18 -5.35
CA GLU A 643 -3.77 5.35 -4.17
C GLU A 643 -2.65 5.59 -3.16
N SER A 644 -2.98 5.62 -1.87
CA SER A 644 -1.98 5.70 -0.80
C SER A 644 -1.39 4.31 -0.59
N VAL A 645 -0.08 4.18 -0.71
CA VAL A 645 0.65 2.91 -0.50
C VAL A 645 1.77 3.10 0.52
N LYS A 646 2.18 2.01 1.19
CA LYS A 646 3.34 2.04 2.10
C LYS A 646 4.60 2.43 1.32
N ASN A 647 5.38 3.34 1.86
CA ASN A 647 6.56 3.88 1.18
C ASN A 647 7.78 3.00 1.40
N GLU A 648 8.43 2.60 0.31
CA GLU A 648 9.69 1.86 0.36
C GLU A 648 10.89 2.70 0.84
N TYR A 649 10.78 4.03 0.82
CA TYR A 649 11.80 4.96 1.35
C TYR A 649 11.49 5.42 2.78
N ASP A 650 10.62 4.74 3.52
CA ASP A 650 10.31 5.09 4.92
C ASP A 650 11.55 5.06 5.82
N ILE A 651 11.95 6.23 6.33
CA ILE A 651 13.13 6.41 7.19
C ILE A 651 12.86 6.17 8.68
N SER A 652 11.61 5.90 9.07
CA SER A 652 11.25 5.69 10.48
C SER A 652 12.18 4.71 11.23
N PRO A 653 12.68 3.61 10.62
CA PRO A 653 13.66 2.73 11.28
C PRO A 653 14.98 3.39 11.69
N LEU A 654 15.40 4.45 10.97
CA LEU A 654 16.62 5.20 11.26
C LEU A 654 16.43 6.25 12.37
N LEU A 655 15.19 6.68 12.56
CA LEU A 655 14.79 7.68 13.56
C LEU A 655 14.26 7.05 14.85
N GLN A 656 14.29 5.72 14.98
CA GLN A 656 13.88 5.08 16.22
C GLN A 656 14.87 5.41 17.34
N LYS A 657 14.39 6.05 18.42
CA LYS A 657 15.21 6.39 19.61
C LYS A 657 15.88 5.17 20.24
N TYR A 658 15.23 4.01 20.21
CA TYR A 658 15.75 2.77 20.80
C TYR A 658 15.68 1.60 19.83
N HIS A 659 16.82 1.09 19.37
CA HIS A 659 16.91 -0.14 18.58
C HIS A 659 16.97 -1.37 19.48
N VAL A 660 15.82 -1.84 19.96
CA VAL A 660 15.70 -3.06 20.77
C VAL A 660 14.65 -3.97 20.14
N HIS A 661 15.00 -5.25 19.96
CA HIS A 661 14.08 -6.26 19.45
C HIS A 661 13.71 -7.24 20.56
N VAL A 662 12.43 -7.33 20.88
CA VAL A 662 11.94 -8.16 21.99
C VAL A 662 11.39 -9.47 21.46
N THR A 663 11.90 -10.60 21.96
CA THR A 663 11.52 -11.94 21.49
C THR A 663 10.94 -12.79 22.60
N SER A 664 10.05 -13.73 22.24
CA SER A 664 9.52 -14.73 23.16
C SER A 664 9.22 -16.02 22.39
N PRO A 665 9.57 -17.20 22.94
CA PRO A 665 9.14 -18.47 22.38
C PRO A 665 7.64 -18.75 22.62
N GLU A 666 7.02 -18.08 23.60
CA GLU A 666 5.61 -18.29 23.97
C GLU A 666 4.66 -17.38 23.19
N PHE A 667 5.08 -16.12 22.93
CA PHE A 667 4.20 -15.09 22.36
C PHE A 667 4.59 -14.73 20.92
N PRO A 668 3.87 -15.24 19.90
CA PRO A 668 4.14 -14.88 18.51
C PRO A 668 3.94 -13.38 18.30
N GLY A 669 4.88 -12.74 17.60
CA GLY A 669 4.81 -11.32 17.26
C GLY A 669 4.88 -10.35 18.44
N ILE A 670 5.40 -10.78 19.60
CA ILE A 670 5.45 -9.94 20.82
C ILE A 670 6.15 -8.60 20.61
N ASN A 671 7.19 -8.55 19.75
CA ASN A 671 7.85 -7.30 19.40
C ASN A 671 6.87 -6.26 18.83
N LEU A 672 5.96 -6.69 17.94
CA LEU A 672 4.97 -5.81 17.32
C LEU A 672 3.97 -5.29 18.35
N ILE A 673 3.46 -6.19 19.20
CA ILE A 673 2.55 -5.80 20.30
C ILE A 673 3.24 -4.77 21.19
N PHE A 674 4.50 -5.04 21.55
CA PHE A 674 5.23 -4.18 22.46
C PHE A 674 5.56 -2.82 21.82
N GLN A 675 6.09 -2.79 20.60
CA GLN A 675 6.41 -1.53 19.91
C GLN A 675 5.17 -0.66 19.69
N ASP A 676 4.05 -1.25 19.27
CA ASP A 676 2.79 -0.52 19.13
C ASP A 676 2.23 -0.06 20.49
N MET A 677 2.43 -0.84 21.54
CA MET A 677 2.13 -0.42 22.92
C MET A 677 2.96 0.82 23.32
N LEU A 678 4.24 0.90 22.93
CA LEU A 678 5.10 2.05 23.24
C LEU A 678 4.73 3.30 22.42
N SER A 679 4.42 3.13 21.13
CA SER A 679 4.00 4.24 20.27
C SER A 679 2.63 4.82 20.69
N SER A 680 1.82 4.04 21.40
CA SER A 680 0.48 4.41 21.85
C SER A 680 0.44 5.11 23.22
N TRP A 681 1.58 5.43 23.85
CA TRP A 681 1.60 6.06 25.17
C TRP A 681 0.93 7.44 25.23
N GLU A 682 1.06 8.27 24.18
CA GLU A 682 0.36 9.56 24.08
C GLU A 682 -1.16 9.38 23.87
N GLN A 683 -1.55 8.28 23.23
CA GLN A 683 -2.95 7.92 23.03
C GLN A 683 -3.61 7.51 24.36
N ALA A 684 -2.86 6.91 25.28
CA ALA A 684 -3.34 6.66 26.64
C ALA A 684 -3.57 7.96 27.44
N LEU A 685 -2.87 9.05 27.09
CA LEU A 685 -2.88 10.34 27.80
C LEU A 685 -3.90 11.35 27.26
N SER A 686 -4.31 11.24 25.99
CA SER A 686 -5.18 12.23 25.32
C SER A 686 -6.64 11.75 25.19
N SER A 687 -7.58 12.70 25.23
CA SER A 687 -9.02 12.41 25.02
C SER A 687 -9.28 12.01 23.58
N TYR A 688 -9.68 10.76 23.34
CA TYR A 688 -10.05 10.28 22.00
C TYR A 688 -11.45 10.76 21.59
N ASN A 689 -11.59 11.27 20.35
CA ASN A 689 -12.91 11.42 19.72
C ASN A 689 -12.90 10.91 18.26
N ASP A 690 -13.88 10.05 17.98
CA ASP A 690 -14.36 9.55 16.68
C ASP A 690 -13.53 8.47 15.93
N SER A 691 -13.51 7.22 16.42
CA SER A 691 -13.28 6.05 15.54
C SER A 691 -14.43 5.05 15.55
N PRO A 692 -15.23 5.09 14.48
CA PRO A 692 -15.94 3.95 13.90
C PRO A 692 -15.07 2.75 13.48
N SER A 693 -13.75 2.88 13.43
CA SER A 693 -12.88 1.90 12.76
C SER A 693 -12.79 0.55 13.48
N TRP A 694 -13.03 0.48 14.80
CA TRP A 694 -12.77 -0.73 15.60
C TRP A 694 -13.82 -1.85 15.48
N GLU A 695 -14.91 -1.64 14.74
CA GLU A 695 -15.98 -2.63 14.56
C GLU A 695 -15.47 -4.01 14.10
N TYR A 696 -14.50 -4.01 13.18
CA TYR A 696 -13.86 -5.24 12.73
C TYR A 696 -13.13 -5.97 13.87
N ALA A 697 -12.34 -5.25 14.68
CA ALA A 697 -11.63 -5.82 15.82
C ALA A 697 -12.58 -6.34 16.90
N SER A 698 -13.65 -5.58 17.21
CA SER A 698 -14.68 -6.03 18.15
C SER A 698 -15.40 -7.29 17.66
N THR A 699 -15.71 -7.35 16.37
CA THR A 699 -16.35 -8.54 15.76
C THR A 699 -15.41 -9.74 15.78
N TYR A 700 -14.13 -9.53 15.44
CA TYR A 700 -13.14 -10.60 15.36
C TYR A 700 -12.85 -11.22 16.74
N PHE A 701 -12.50 -10.40 17.73
CA PHE A 701 -12.13 -10.87 19.08
C PHE A 701 -13.31 -11.35 19.93
N ASN A 702 -14.55 -11.14 19.48
CA ASN A 702 -15.69 -11.78 20.09
C ASN A 702 -15.59 -13.31 20.02
N ASP A 703 -15.02 -13.84 18.93
CA ASP A 703 -14.95 -15.28 18.66
C ASP A 703 -13.54 -15.83 18.48
N HIS A 704 -12.52 -14.97 18.44
CA HIS A 704 -11.11 -15.34 18.24
C HIS A 704 -10.23 -14.73 19.33
N ASN A 705 -9.02 -15.26 19.49
CA ASN A 705 -7.99 -14.70 20.36
C ASN A 705 -6.81 -14.16 19.54
N LEU A 706 -5.76 -13.67 20.21
CA LEU A 706 -4.62 -13.08 19.50
C LEU A 706 -3.73 -14.14 18.82
N VAL A 707 -3.71 -15.38 19.34
CA VAL A 707 -3.00 -16.50 18.70
C VAL A 707 -3.62 -16.81 17.33
N ASP A 708 -4.95 -16.74 17.21
CA ASP A 708 -5.66 -16.92 15.95
C ASP A 708 -5.25 -15.88 14.88
N VAL A 709 -4.90 -14.66 15.29
CA VAL A 709 -4.48 -13.57 14.38
C VAL A 709 -3.16 -13.90 13.69
N PHE A 710 -2.20 -14.48 14.41
CA PHE A 710 -0.88 -14.82 13.85
C PHE A 710 -0.89 -16.13 13.04
N ASN A 711 -1.89 -17.00 13.28
CA ASN A 711 -2.02 -18.29 12.61
C ASN A 711 -2.92 -18.26 11.36
N ASN A 712 -3.84 -17.29 11.27
CA ASN A 712 -4.77 -17.19 10.16
C ASN A 712 -4.45 -15.99 9.27
N PRO A 713 -4.49 -16.13 7.94
CA PRO A 713 -4.27 -15.01 7.03
C PRO A 713 -5.41 -14.00 7.15
N VAL A 714 -5.05 -12.73 7.38
CA VAL A 714 -5.95 -11.58 7.45
C VAL A 714 -5.39 -10.48 6.54
N ASP A 715 -6.24 -9.60 6.00
CA ASP A 715 -5.78 -8.43 5.24
C ASP A 715 -4.86 -7.55 6.10
N ASP A 716 -3.83 -6.94 5.52
CA ASP A 716 -2.84 -6.17 6.28
C ASP A 716 -3.46 -5.02 7.10
N VAL A 717 -4.45 -4.31 6.55
CA VAL A 717 -5.12 -3.20 7.26
C VAL A 717 -5.88 -3.74 8.47
N GLN A 718 -6.56 -4.86 8.28
CA GLN A 718 -7.27 -5.57 9.35
C GLN A 718 -6.31 -6.10 10.41
N PHE A 719 -5.18 -6.70 10.01
CA PHE A 719 -4.15 -7.18 10.91
C PHE A 719 -3.59 -6.06 11.79
N GLN A 720 -3.19 -4.93 11.20
CA GLN A 720 -2.67 -3.77 11.94
C GLN A 720 -3.70 -3.26 12.96
N GLN A 721 -4.97 -3.21 12.57
CA GLN A 721 -6.06 -2.85 13.48
C GLN A 721 -6.21 -3.83 14.66
N LEU A 722 -6.12 -5.15 14.42
CA LEU A 722 -6.21 -6.16 15.48
C LEU A 722 -5.03 -6.06 16.46
N ILE A 723 -3.81 -5.92 15.93
CA ILE A 723 -2.59 -5.71 16.71
C ILE A 723 -2.74 -4.46 17.59
N HIS A 724 -3.09 -3.32 16.98
CA HIS A 724 -3.19 -2.06 17.70
C HIS A 724 -4.16 -2.12 18.89
N THR A 725 -5.35 -2.68 18.69
CA THR A 725 -6.35 -2.77 19.77
C THR A 725 -5.89 -3.65 20.95
N LYS A 726 -5.16 -4.74 20.69
CA LYS A 726 -4.62 -5.60 21.75
C LYS A 726 -3.39 -5.00 22.44
N SER A 727 -2.51 -4.33 21.69
CA SER A 727 -1.39 -3.56 22.25
C SER A 727 -1.86 -2.46 23.18
N LEU A 728 -2.87 -1.68 22.77
CA LEU A 728 -3.48 -0.66 23.61
C LEU A 728 -4.16 -1.27 24.84
N THR A 729 -4.83 -2.42 24.70
CA THR A 729 -5.41 -3.14 25.84
C THR A 729 -4.34 -3.54 26.86
N LEU A 730 -3.18 -4.02 26.41
CA LEU A 730 -2.05 -4.35 27.27
C LEU A 730 -1.50 -3.12 27.99
N LEU A 731 -1.35 -1.99 27.27
CA LEU A 731 -0.94 -0.72 27.86
C LEU A 731 -1.89 -0.30 28.98
N LEU A 732 -3.20 -0.26 28.67
CA LEU A 732 -4.23 0.17 29.61
C LEU A 732 -4.28 -0.72 30.85
N ARG A 733 -4.16 -2.04 30.70
CA ARG A 733 -4.05 -2.97 31.83
C ARG A 733 -2.80 -2.72 32.66
N THR A 734 -1.66 -2.45 32.03
CA THR A 734 -0.39 -2.19 32.71
C THR A 734 -0.45 -0.90 33.54
N ILE A 735 -1.00 0.18 33.00
CA ILE A 735 -1.05 1.48 33.68
C ILE A 735 -2.07 1.57 34.82
N ASN A 736 -2.98 0.60 34.93
CA ASN A 736 -3.82 0.45 36.13
C ASN A 736 -2.99 0.09 37.38
N PHE A 737 -1.84 -0.56 37.21
CA PHE A 737 -0.98 -0.99 38.32
C PHE A 737 0.28 -0.12 38.46
N VAL A 738 0.81 0.40 37.35
CA VAL A 738 2.02 1.22 37.34
C VAL A 738 1.71 2.60 36.76
N PRO A 739 1.93 3.71 37.50
CA PRO A 739 1.75 5.04 36.95
C PRO A 739 2.54 5.22 35.64
N LEU A 740 1.88 5.73 34.59
CA LEU A 740 2.43 5.78 33.24
C LEU A 740 3.83 6.43 33.19
N ASP A 741 4.07 7.52 33.92
CA ASP A 741 5.37 8.19 33.94
C ASP A 741 6.50 7.31 34.50
N LYS A 742 6.20 6.47 35.51
CA LYS A 742 7.15 5.50 36.05
C LYS A 742 7.39 4.35 35.08
N PHE A 743 6.34 3.89 34.41
CA PHE A 743 6.45 2.85 33.39
C PHE A 743 7.30 3.33 32.21
N LYS A 744 7.05 4.54 31.69
CA LYS A 744 7.88 5.18 30.65
C LYS A 744 9.35 5.23 31.06
N TYR A 745 9.63 5.78 32.25
CA TYR A 745 11.01 5.87 32.75
C TYR A 745 11.71 4.50 32.82
N PHE A 746 11.02 3.47 33.33
CA PHE A 746 11.55 2.11 33.37
C PHE A 746 11.87 1.58 31.97
N ILE A 747 10.96 1.77 31.01
CA ILE A 747 11.16 1.30 29.63
C ILE A 747 12.31 2.05 28.95
N GLU A 748 12.43 3.36 29.16
CA GLU A 748 13.55 4.14 28.63
C GLU A 748 14.89 3.65 29.19
N GLU A 749 14.96 3.38 30.51
CA GLU A 749 16.16 2.84 31.14
C GLU A 749 16.50 1.44 30.62
N PHE A 750 15.50 0.56 30.53
CA PHE A 750 15.64 -0.79 29.99
C PHE A 750 16.16 -0.76 28.55
N ASN A 751 15.51 0.03 27.69
CA ASN A 751 15.88 0.15 26.29
C ASN A 751 17.27 0.77 26.10
N THR A 752 17.65 1.73 26.95
CA THR A 752 19.00 2.32 26.92
C THR A 752 20.07 1.29 27.26
N ARG A 753 19.83 0.44 28.28
CA ARG A 753 20.76 -0.65 28.66
C ARG A 753 20.91 -1.72 27.57
N HIS A 754 19.85 -1.94 26.80
CA HIS A 754 19.78 -2.99 25.79
C HIS A 754 19.81 -2.49 24.34
N ALA A 755 20.20 -1.24 24.10
CA ALA A 755 20.25 -0.67 22.76
C ALA A 755 21.13 -1.52 21.81
N PHE A 756 20.62 -1.75 20.60
CA PHE A 756 21.19 -2.61 19.56
C PHE A 756 21.34 -4.08 19.99
N GLN A 757 20.33 -4.61 20.68
CA GLN A 757 20.30 -6.01 21.14
C GLN A 757 18.92 -6.65 20.94
N GLU A 758 18.95 -7.97 20.78
CA GLU A 758 17.77 -8.81 20.96
C GLU A 758 17.64 -9.18 22.45
N VAL A 759 16.43 -9.06 23.00
CA VAL A 759 16.17 -9.33 24.43
C VAL A 759 14.92 -10.17 24.60
N SER A 760 14.96 -11.12 25.53
CA SER A 760 13.79 -11.91 25.90
C SER A 760 12.73 -11.06 26.60
N TYR A 761 11.48 -11.21 26.18
CA TYR A 761 10.32 -10.56 26.81
C TYR A 761 10.17 -10.96 28.28
N GLU A 762 10.48 -12.23 28.60
CA GLU A 762 10.43 -12.76 29.95
C GLU A 762 11.44 -12.04 30.87
N LEU A 763 12.60 -11.64 30.36
CA LEU A 763 13.56 -10.82 31.10
C LEU A 763 12.96 -9.44 31.44
N LEU A 764 12.37 -8.77 30.45
CA LEU A 764 11.72 -7.47 30.65
C LEU A 764 10.61 -7.57 31.70
N CYS A 765 9.72 -8.56 31.58
CA CYS A 765 8.65 -8.80 32.53
C CYS A 765 9.17 -9.06 33.94
N ARG A 766 10.25 -9.84 34.09
CA ARG A 766 10.86 -10.13 35.39
C ARG A 766 11.45 -8.87 36.04
N GLU A 767 12.17 -8.05 35.28
CA GLU A 767 12.72 -6.79 35.81
C GLU A 767 11.61 -5.81 36.20
N LEU A 768 10.54 -5.73 35.42
CA LEU A 768 9.37 -4.91 35.74
C LEU A 768 8.65 -5.41 36.99
N GLN A 769 8.52 -6.73 37.15
CA GLN A 769 7.94 -7.34 38.35
C GLN A 769 8.76 -7.02 39.60
N VAL A 770 10.09 -7.05 39.52
CA VAL A 770 10.96 -6.65 40.63
C VAL A 770 10.78 -5.16 40.97
N ALA A 771 10.64 -4.29 39.96
CA ALA A 771 10.53 -2.85 40.15
C ALA A 771 9.15 -2.41 40.70
N PHE A 772 8.06 -3.04 40.28
CA PHE A 772 6.69 -2.56 40.55
C PHE A 772 5.73 -3.62 41.11
N SER A 773 6.20 -4.86 41.35
CA SER A 773 5.37 -5.98 41.83
C SER A 773 4.19 -6.35 40.90
N ILE A 774 4.30 -6.06 39.60
CA ILE A 774 3.33 -6.43 38.57
C ILE A 774 3.77 -7.69 37.82
N ASP A 775 2.85 -8.64 37.61
CA ASP A 775 3.10 -9.80 36.75
C ASP A 775 2.65 -9.50 35.31
N LEU A 776 3.46 -8.73 34.58
CA LEU A 776 3.18 -8.41 33.17
C LEU A 776 3.15 -9.67 32.31
N LEU A 777 3.93 -10.70 32.65
CA LEU A 777 3.97 -11.96 31.92
C LEU A 777 2.60 -12.65 31.98
N ALA A 778 1.97 -12.70 33.15
CA ALA A 778 0.61 -13.23 33.32
C ALA A 778 -0.43 -12.40 32.56
N LEU A 779 -0.35 -11.07 32.58
CA LEU A 779 -1.24 -10.19 31.82
C LEU A 779 -1.14 -10.44 30.31
N THR A 780 0.07 -10.67 29.81
CA THR A 780 0.31 -10.98 28.39
C THR A 780 -0.21 -12.37 28.02
N ARG A 781 -0.02 -13.39 28.86
CA ARG A 781 -0.66 -14.71 28.65
C ARG A 781 -2.17 -14.60 28.56
N GLN A 782 -2.78 -13.84 29.48
CA GLN A 782 -4.21 -13.59 29.46
C GLN A 782 -4.61 -12.89 28.16
N LEU A 783 -3.92 -11.82 27.76
CA LEU A 783 -4.20 -11.08 26.51
C LEU A 783 -4.22 -12.00 25.28
N TYR A 784 -3.26 -12.94 25.18
CA TYR A 784 -3.12 -13.84 24.05
C TYR A 784 -4.19 -14.93 24.00
N MET A 785 -4.62 -15.43 25.16
CA MET A 785 -5.57 -16.55 25.29
C MET A 785 -7.04 -16.10 25.39
N GLU A 786 -7.28 -14.84 25.77
CA GLU A 786 -8.62 -14.31 26.01
C GLU A 786 -9.46 -14.26 24.73
N LYS A 787 -10.63 -14.89 24.80
CA LYS A 787 -11.68 -14.89 23.78
C LYS A 787 -12.95 -14.25 24.34
N GLY A 788 -13.58 -13.40 23.55
CA GLY A 788 -14.70 -12.59 23.98
C GLY A 788 -14.27 -11.18 24.39
N LEU A 789 -15.26 -10.33 24.66
CA LEU A 789 -15.06 -8.91 24.93
C LEU A 789 -15.92 -8.45 26.11
N PRO A 790 -15.48 -7.40 26.84
CA PRO A 790 -16.32 -6.77 27.85
C PRO A 790 -17.55 -6.12 27.20
N ASP A 791 -18.62 -6.00 27.98
CA ASP A 791 -19.90 -5.39 27.59
C ASP A 791 -20.29 -4.41 28.68
N PHE A 792 -20.00 -3.13 28.47
CA PHE A 792 -20.20 -2.11 29.47
C PHE A 792 -21.57 -1.47 29.36
N ARG A 793 -22.19 -1.19 30.51
CA ARG A 793 -23.27 -0.23 30.66
C ARG A 793 -22.82 0.86 31.60
N VAL A 794 -22.98 2.12 31.19
CA VAL A 794 -22.57 3.29 31.97
C VAL A 794 -23.75 4.22 32.13
N LYS A 795 -24.04 4.63 33.37
CA LYS A 795 -25.12 5.57 33.67
C LYS A 795 -24.90 6.30 35.00
N ASP A 796 -25.87 7.13 35.38
CA ASP A 796 -25.93 7.85 36.65
C ASP A 796 -24.65 8.68 36.91
N VAL A 797 -24.12 9.35 35.88
CA VAL A 797 -22.99 10.28 36.03
C VAL A 797 -23.46 11.49 36.84
N LYS A 798 -22.82 11.72 37.98
CA LYS A 798 -23.16 12.81 38.89
C LYS A 798 -21.90 13.55 39.31
N VAL A 799 -22.02 14.87 39.42
CA VAL A 799 -20.99 15.71 40.00
C VAL A 799 -21.57 16.38 41.25
N GLN A 800 -20.85 16.37 42.36
CA GLN A 800 -21.28 17.00 43.63
C GLN A 800 -20.21 17.96 44.14
N TRP A 801 -20.61 19.02 44.86
CA TRP A 801 -19.67 19.89 45.54
C TRP A 801 -19.06 19.20 46.76
N ILE A 802 -17.74 19.31 46.92
CA ILE A 802 -17.06 18.88 48.14
C ILE A 802 -16.97 20.09 49.07
N GLU A 803 -17.69 20.04 50.19
CA GLU A 803 -17.69 21.10 51.17
C GLU A 803 -17.06 20.62 52.47
N ASN A 804 -16.08 21.37 52.97
CA ASN A 804 -15.54 21.15 54.30
C ASN A 804 -15.51 22.47 55.07
N SER A 805 -16.28 22.54 56.16
CA SER A 805 -16.33 23.70 57.05
C SER A 805 -16.73 25.02 56.37
N GLY A 806 -17.63 24.98 55.37
CA GLY A 806 -18.14 26.17 54.68
C GLY A 806 -17.34 26.61 53.44
N GLU A 807 -16.26 25.90 53.10
CA GLU A 807 -15.45 26.17 51.91
C GLU A 807 -15.57 25.02 50.91
N ILE A 808 -15.83 25.35 49.64
CA ILE A 808 -15.85 24.38 48.54
C ILE A 808 -14.40 24.03 48.20
N LYS A 809 -14.02 22.77 48.37
CA LYS A 809 -12.64 22.30 48.14
C LYS A 809 -12.42 21.64 46.78
N GLY A 810 -13.49 21.21 46.10
CA GLY A 810 -13.43 20.57 44.79
C GLY A 810 -14.76 19.92 44.42
N TYR A 811 -14.74 18.97 43.48
CA TYR A 811 -15.93 18.25 43.03
C TYR A 811 -15.74 16.73 43.07
N ALA A 812 -16.82 16.03 43.43
CA ALA A 812 -16.91 14.57 43.41
C ALA A 812 -17.57 14.13 42.10
N LEU A 813 -16.86 13.39 41.25
CA LEU A 813 -17.50 12.66 40.15
C LEU A 813 -17.83 11.25 40.62
N SER A 814 -19.08 10.83 40.48
CA SER A 814 -19.50 9.44 40.61
C SER A 814 -20.20 8.95 39.35
N LEU A 815 -19.92 7.73 38.91
CA LEU A 815 -20.65 7.08 37.82
C LEU A 815 -20.78 5.58 38.07
N LYS A 816 -21.83 4.96 37.54
CA LYS A 816 -22.06 3.52 37.68
C LYS A 816 -21.71 2.80 36.39
N VAL A 817 -21.00 1.68 36.52
CA VAL A 817 -20.59 0.82 35.42
C VAL A 817 -20.96 -0.62 35.71
N TRP A 818 -21.54 -1.30 34.73
CA TRP A 818 -21.75 -2.75 34.79
C TRP A 818 -21.08 -3.42 33.60
N ASN A 819 -20.13 -4.30 33.86
CA ASN A 819 -19.56 -5.19 32.84
C ASN A 819 -20.38 -6.48 32.79
N ARG A 820 -21.24 -6.61 31.78
CA ARG A 820 -22.04 -7.82 31.49
C ARG A 820 -21.26 -8.89 30.73
N GLY A 821 -20.04 -8.56 30.30
CA GLY A 821 -19.15 -9.44 29.58
C GLY A 821 -18.64 -10.59 30.46
N LYS A 822 -18.03 -11.57 29.80
CA LYS A 822 -17.38 -12.71 30.46
C LYS A 822 -15.89 -12.52 30.69
N VAL A 823 -15.36 -11.36 30.29
CA VAL A 823 -13.94 -11.01 30.38
C VAL A 823 -13.80 -9.65 31.05
N ASP A 824 -12.68 -9.46 31.73
CA ASP A 824 -12.35 -8.19 32.37
C ASP A 824 -12.08 -7.13 31.32
N GLY A 825 -12.54 -5.90 31.57
CA GLY A 825 -12.31 -4.79 30.66
C GLY A 825 -11.82 -3.55 31.41
N THR A 826 -11.12 -2.68 30.69
CA THR A 826 -10.72 -1.39 31.22
C THR A 826 -11.58 -0.30 30.60
N ILE A 827 -12.12 0.58 31.42
CA ILE A 827 -12.72 1.83 30.95
C ILE A 827 -11.74 2.99 31.17
N THR A 828 -11.84 4.02 30.34
CA THR A 828 -11.05 5.24 30.47
C THR A 828 -12.00 6.43 30.59
N ILE A 829 -11.92 7.16 31.71
CA ILE A 829 -12.68 8.38 31.95
C ILE A 829 -11.83 9.56 31.48
N THR A 830 -12.40 10.37 30.59
CA THR A 830 -11.78 11.55 30.01
C THR A 830 -12.75 12.73 30.06
N GLY A 831 -12.27 13.97 30.00
CA GLY A 831 -13.16 15.13 30.08
C GLY A 831 -12.44 16.44 30.30
N SER A 832 -13.17 17.56 30.15
CA SER A 832 -12.63 18.92 30.36
C SER A 832 -12.14 19.18 31.79
N ALA A 833 -12.61 18.36 32.73
CA ALA A 833 -12.33 18.47 34.16
C ALA A 833 -11.08 17.68 34.62
N PHE A 834 -10.41 16.96 33.71
CA PHE A 834 -9.28 16.09 34.05
C PHE A 834 -8.02 16.51 33.29
N ASP A 835 -6.92 16.74 34.02
CA ASP A 835 -5.59 16.98 33.43
C ASP A 835 -5.07 15.74 32.68
N ARG A 836 -5.51 14.54 33.10
CA ARG A 836 -5.12 13.24 32.54
C ARG A 836 -6.29 12.27 32.58
N ASN A 837 -6.35 11.39 31.59
CA ASN A 837 -7.28 10.27 31.55
C ASN A 837 -7.13 9.34 32.76
N ILE A 838 -8.25 8.87 33.32
CA ILE A 838 -8.27 7.96 34.46
C ILE A 838 -8.77 6.58 34.01
N GLN A 839 -7.97 5.54 34.22
CA GLN A 839 -8.32 4.17 33.86
C GLN A 839 -8.85 3.39 35.08
N HIS A 840 -9.86 2.57 34.85
CA HIS A 840 -10.39 1.64 35.86
C HIS A 840 -10.58 0.25 35.25
N LEU A 841 -10.03 -0.78 35.89
CA LEU A 841 -10.29 -2.18 35.56
C LEU A 841 -11.62 -2.62 36.18
N ILE A 842 -12.53 -3.11 35.35
CA ILE A 842 -13.86 -3.59 35.75
C ILE A 842 -13.94 -5.09 35.46
N PRO A 843 -13.94 -5.93 36.51
CA PRO A 843 -13.98 -7.39 36.35
C PRO A 843 -15.21 -7.88 35.59
N ALA A 844 -15.11 -9.06 34.99
CA ALA A 844 -16.23 -9.73 34.34
C ALA A 844 -17.43 -9.89 35.29
N GLY A 845 -18.63 -9.49 34.85
CA GLY A 845 -19.86 -9.55 35.64
C GLY A 845 -20.01 -8.47 36.71
N ALA A 846 -18.96 -7.69 37.02
CA ALA A 846 -18.96 -6.73 38.11
C ALA A 846 -19.82 -5.50 37.80
N CYS A 847 -20.58 -5.06 38.81
CA CYS A 847 -21.39 -3.84 38.80
C CYS A 847 -20.84 -2.92 39.88
N GLN A 848 -20.30 -1.77 39.49
CA GLN A 848 -19.46 -0.93 40.34
C GLN A 848 -19.83 0.54 40.18
N GLU A 849 -19.73 1.29 41.28
CA GLU A 849 -19.74 2.74 41.30
C GLU A 849 -18.29 3.24 41.41
N ILE A 850 -17.93 4.15 40.51
CA ILE A 850 -16.59 4.71 40.40
C ILE A 850 -16.66 6.15 40.84
N SER A 851 -15.83 6.50 41.83
CA SER A 851 -15.75 7.84 42.40
C SER A 851 -14.36 8.45 42.16
N ASN A 852 -14.31 9.65 41.59
CA ASN A 852 -13.07 10.39 41.33
C ASN A 852 -13.17 11.84 41.84
N TYR A 853 -12.01 12.41 42.15
CA TYR A 853 -11.87 13.80 42.58
C TYR A 853 -11.55 14.70 41.38
N ILE A 854 -12.18 15.87 41.29
CA ILE A 854 -11.91 16.90 40.29
C ILE A 854 -11.35 18.15 41.00
N LEU A 855 -10.20 18.63 40.54
CA LEU A 855 -9.43 19.73 41.15
C LEU A 855 -9.89 21.13 40.70
N ASP A 856 -10.27 21.32 39.44
CA ASP A 856 -10.64 22.63 38.88
C ASP A 856 -12.15 22.92 38.95
N GLN A 857 -12.53 24.18 38.74
CA GLN A 857 -13.93 24.63 38.56
C GLN A 857 -14.28 24.85 37.08
N PRO A 858 -14.73 23.83 36.33
CA PRO A 858 -15.34 24.07 35.02
C PRO A 858 -16.72 24.72 35.19
N ASN A 859 -17.05 25.72 34.36
CA ASN A 859 -18.42 26.24 34.23
C ASN A 859 -19.37 25.17 33.65
N GLU A 860 -18.85 24.25 32.83
CA GLU A 860 -19.54 23.12 32.22
C GLU A 860 -18.61 21.90 32.26
N ILE A 861 -19.11 20.79 32.80
CA ILE A 861 -18.33 19.54 32.91
C ILE A 861 -18.77 18.59 31.81
N ASP A 862 -17.86 18.32 30.89
CA ASP A 862 -18.03 17.33 29.84
C ASP A 862 -17.20 16.10 30.18
N ILE A 863 -17.85 14.94 30.24
CA ILE A 863 -17.23 13.66 30.58
C ILE A 863 -17.50 12.66 29.48
N GLN A 864 -16.47 11.94 29.10
CA GLN A 864 -16.54 10.81 28.19
C GLN A 864 -15.98 9.58 28.88
N VAL A 865 -16.71 8.47 28.80
CA VAL A 865 -16.27 7.17 29.32
C VAL A 865 -15.99 6.27 28.12
N GLN A 866 -14.72 6.11 27.78
CA GLN A 866 -14.27 5.19 26.74
C GLN A 866 -14.36 3.76 27.26
N THR A 867 -14.98 2.89 26.48
CA THR A 867 -15.08 1.45 26.76
C THR A 867 -13.92 0.65 26.16
N ASN A 868 -13.05 1.32 25.38
CA ASN A 868 -11.88 0.74 24.72
C ASN A 868 -12.27 -0.48 23.84
N LEU A 869 -11.47 -1.56 23.83
CA LEU A 869 -11.81 -2.78 23.10
C LEU A 869 -12.95 -3.54 23.83
N ALA A 870 -14.18 -3.29 23.39
CA ALA A 870 -15.41 -3.84 23.96
C ALA A 870 -16.45 -4.18 22.88
N ARG A 871 -17.57 -4.79 23.28
CA ARG A 871 -18.77 -4.96 22.43
C ARG A 871 -19.52 -3.66 22.15
N ASN A 872 -19.20 -2.61 22.91
CA ASN A 872 -19.84 -1.31 22.78
C ASN A 872 -19.49 -0.63 21.45
N ILE A 873 -20.52 -0.21 20.71
CA ILE A 873 -20.35 0.54 19.46
C ILE A 873 -21.28 1.76 19.52
N PRO A 874 -20.75 3.00 19.51
CA PRO A 874 -19.33 3.34 19.52
C PRO A 874 -18.67 2.96 20.85
N ALA A 875 -17.34 2.92 20.87
CA ALA A 875 -16.55 2.51 22.04
C ALA A 875 -16.46 3.56 23.16
N PHE A 876 -17.53 4.34 23.38
CA PHE A 876 -17.60 5.33 24.45
C PHE A 876 -19.04 5.78 24.78
N TYR A 877 -19.19 6.39 25.95
CA TYR A 877 -20.36 7.14 26.40
C TYR A 877 -19.99 8.61 26.55
N SER A 878 -20.83 9.53 26.07
CA SER A 878 -20.60 10.97 26.18
C SER A 878 -21.68 11.61 27.05
N PHE A 879 -21.25 12.42 28.01
CA PHE A 879 -22.10 13.17 28.93
C PHE A 879 -21.66 14.63 28.88
N GLN A 880 -22.54 15.52 28.42
CA GLN A 880 -22.22 16.92 28.19
C GLN A 880 -22.99 17.82 29.15
N ASN A 881 -22.43 19.01 29.42
CA ASN A 881 -23.07 20.05 30.23
C ASN A 881 -23.50 19.59 31.63
N ILE A 882 -22.71 18.71 32.28
CA ILE A 882 -23.04 18.23 33.62
C ILE A 882 -22.87 19.38 34.61
N GLN A 883 -23.95 19.68 35.33
CA GLN A 883 -23.94 20.68 36.40
C GLN A 883 -23.76 19.98 37.75
N PRO A 884 -22.93 20.54 38.66
CA PRO A 884 -22.81 20.00 40.00
C PRO A 884 -24.15 20.06 40.77
N GLU A 885 -24.54 18.97 41.42
CA GLU A 885 -25.78 18.83 42.19
C GLU A 885 -25.53 18.23 43.58
N GLY A 886 -25.83 19.02 44.63
CA GLY A 886 -25.72 18.60 46.03
C GLY A 886 -24.29 18.66 46.60
N PHE A 887 -24.17 18.42 47.91
CA PHE A 887 -22.92 18.54 48.67
C PHE A 887 -22.52 17.19 49.30
N THR A 888 -21.22 16.91 49.35
CA THR A 888 -20.62 15.79 50.10
C THR A 888 -19.44 16.26 50.97
N GLN A 889 -19.26 15.62 52.13
CA GLN A 889 -18.16 15.91 53.08
C GLN A 889 -16.99 14.93 52.95
N GLU A 890 -17.24 13.72 52.43
CA GLU A 890 -16.24 12.67 52.25
C GLU A 890 -16.34 12.09 50.84
N ILE A 891 -15.20 11.91 50.19
CA ILE A 891 -15.06 11.04 49.01
C ILE A 891 -14.10 9.94 49.41
N HIS A 892 -14.43 8.72 49.03
CA HIS A 892 -13.47 7.62 48.92
C HIS A 892 -13.18 7.40 47.44
N PRO A 893 -12.15 8.05 46.86
CA PRO A 893 -11.82 7.82 45.46
C PRO A 893 -11.51 6.35 45.23
N GLY A 894 -12.03 5.79 44.15
CA GLY A 894 -11.90 4.38 43.85
C GLY A 894 -13.21 3.74 43.40
N VAL A 895 -13.28 2.43 43.59
CA VAL A 895 -14.33 1.58 43.03
C VAL A 895 -15.06 0.87 44.17
N THR A 896 -16.39 0.93 44.16
CA THR A 896 -17.26 0.26 45.14
C THR A 896 -18.26 -0.64 44.45
N ASP A 897 -18.39 -1.89 44.86
CA ASP A 897 -19.36 -2.83 44.31
C ASP A 897 -20.80 -2.42 44.64
N ILE A 898 -21.70 -2.53 43.65
CA ILE A 898 -23.13 -2.17 43.75
C ILE A 898 -24.02 -3.23 43.10
N ASP A 899 -25.32 -3.23 43.43
CA ASP A 899 -26.28 -4.20 42.90
C ASP A 899 -26.65 -3.91 41.44
N THR A 900 -26.68 -4.97 40.61
CA THR A 900 -27.17 -4.93 39.22
C THR A 900 -28.60 -4.43 39.06
N ALA A 901 -29.42 -4.49 40.11
CA ALA A 901 -30.78 -3.98 40.17
C ALA A 901 -30.88 -2.51 39.73
N CYS A 902 -29.83 -1.70 39.96
CA CYS A 902 -29.82 -0.32 39.51
C CYS A 902 -29.85 -0.18 37.97
N PHE A 903 -29.43 -1.18 37.21
CA PHE A 903 -29.47 -1.21 35.73
C PHE A 903 -30.70 -1.92 35.15
N MET A 904 -31.62 -2.41 35.99
CA MET A 904 -32.83 -3.08 35.50
C MET A 904 -33.85 -2.06 34.97
N PRO A 905 -34.51 -2.33 33.83
CA PRO A 905 -35.56 -1.46 33.31
C PRO A 905 -36.79 -1.45 34.22
N ASP A 906 -37.59 -0.38 34.17
CA ASP A 906 -38.88 -0.31 34.86
C ASP A 906 -39.80 -1.43 34.31
N PRO A 907 -40.41 -2.28 35.17
CA PRO A 907 -41.34 -3.33 34.75
C PRO A 907 -42.53 -2.83 33.91
N ASN A 908 -42.87 -1.55 33.99
CA ASN A 908 -43.94 -0.91 33.22
C ASN A 908 -43.47 -0.30 31.90
N MET A 909 -42.18 -0.44 31.56
CA MET A 909 -41.55 0.14 30.37
C MET A 909 -41.04 -0.96 29.43
N PHE A 910 -41.49 -0.89 28.19
CA PHE A 910 -41.08 -1.81 27.12
C PHE A 910 -40.39 -0.99 26.05
N ILE A 911 -39.14 -1.30 25.71
CA ILE A 911 -38.37 -0.63 24.66
C ILE A 911 -38.00 -1.67 23.61
N VAL A 912 -38.11 -1.30 22.34
CA VAL A 912 -37.56 -2.06 21.22
C VAL A 912 -36.65 -1.12 20.44
N ASP A 913 -35.37 -1.43 20.44
CA ASP A 913 -34.30 -0.76 19.69
C ASP A 913 -34.11 -1.40 18.30
N ASN A 914 -33.41 -0.73 17.38
CA ASN A 914 -33.15 -1.26 16.05
C ASN A 914 -32.21 -2.49 16.00
N GLU A 915 -31.49 -2.79 17.08
CA GLU A 915 -30.68 -4.01 17.21
C GLU A 915 -31.44 -5.18 17.85
N ASP A 916 -32.64 -4.94 18.38
CA ASP A 916 -33.45 -5.97 19.03
C ASP A 916 -34.14 -6.90 18.01
N GLN A 917 -34.45 -8.13 18.44
CA GLN A 917 -35.19 -9.09 17.62
C GLN A 917 -36.59 -8.60 17.19
N GLY A 918 -37.16 -7.62 17.90
CA GLY A 918 -38.44 -7.01 17.58
C GLY A 918 -38.39 -5.97 16.45
N PHE A 919 -37.20 -5.61 15.94
CA PHE A 919 -37.05 -4.67 14.84
C PHE A 919 -36.96 -5.39 13.49
N HIS A 920 -37.76 -4.92 12.52
CA HIS A 920 -37.85 -5.53 11.20
C HIS A 920 -37.86 -4.48 10.09
N ILE A 921 -37.03 -4.68 9.06
CA ILE A 921 -37.08 -3.90 7.82
C ILE A 921 -38.00 -4.61 6.83
N ILE A 922 -39.06 -3.93 6.39
CA ILE A 922 -40.06 -4.46 5.47
C ILE A 922 -39.83 -3.86 4.09
N GLU A 923 -39.43 -4.69 3.11
CA GLU A 923 -39.14 -4.25 1.75
C GLU A 923 -40.00 -4.95 0.67
N SER A 924 -40.23 -4.26 -0.45
CA SER A 924 -40.83 -4.86 -1.64
C SER A 924 -39.83 -5.76 -2.40
N ALA A 925 -40.31 -6.73 -3.17
CA ALA A 925 -39.47 -7.70 -3.89
C ALA A 925 -38.47 -7.06 -4.90
N GLN A 926 -38.77 -5.86 -5.44
CA GLN A 926 -37.87 -5.10 -6.30
C GLN A 926 -36.75 -4.35 -5.53
N ALA A 927 -36.97 -4.04 -4.25
CA ALA A 927 -35.97 -3.41 -3.37
C ALA A 927 -34.95 -4.44 -2.86
N LEU A 928 -35.41 -5.66 -2.54
CA LEU A 928 -34.57 -6.83 -2.22
C LEU A 928 -33.52 -7.13 -3.29
N THR A 929 -33.87 -7.01 -4.58
CA THR A 929 -32.92 -7.24 -5.69
C THR A 929 -31.86 -6.13 -5.81
N ARG A 930 -32.13 -4.92 -5.29
CA ARG A 930 -31.15 -3.82 -5.22
C ARG A 930 -30.23 -3.95 -4.01
N LEU A 931 -30.76 -4.33 -2.84
CA LEU A 931 -29.99 -4.62 -1.62
C LEU A 931 -28.88 -5.66 -1.86
N VAL A 932 -29.21 -6.78 -2.51
CA VAL A 932 -28.24 -7.85 -2.84
C VAL A 932 -27.17 -7.36 -3.83
N ARG A 933 -27.49 -6.38 -4.68
CA ARG A 933 -26.53 -5.77 -5.63
C ARG A 933 -25.64 -4.72 -4.99
N GLU A 934 -26.12 -4.03 -3.97
CA GLU A 934 -25.37 -3.00 -3.23
C GLU A 934 -24.46 -3.59 -2.14
N GLN A 935 -24.86 -4.68 -1.46
CA GLN A 935 -23.98 -5.41 -0.54
C GLN A 935 -22.68 -5.91 -1.20
N ASN A 936 -22.70 -6.14 -2.52
CA ASN A 936 -21.54 -6.57 -3.31
C ASN A 936 -20.59 -5.41 -3.72
N LYS A 937 -20.91 -4.15 -3.38
CA LYS A 937 -20.01 -3.01 -3.58
C LYS A 937 -19.58 -2.51 -2.20
N ASN A 938 -18.29 -2.65 -1.89
CA ASN A 938 -17.62 -2.23 -0.65
C ASN A 938 -18.33 -1.07 0.06
N ASN A 939 -18.68 -1.30 1.33
CA ASN A 939 -19.30 -0.37 2.30
C ASN A 939 -18.62 1.02 2.29
N LYS A 940 -18.96 1.84 1.30
CA LYS A 940 -18.80 3.29 1.40
C LYS A 940 -20.12 3.79 1.97
N ASN A 941 -20.07 4.30 3.19
CA ASN A 941 -21.12 5.11 3.80
C ASN A 941 -21.47 6.26 2.86
N THR A 942 -22.37 6.00 1.91
CA THR A 942 -22.87 7.00 0.99
C THR A 942 -24.05 7.65 1.70
N SER A 943 -23.93 8.95 1.96
CA SER A 943 -24.97 9.75 2.63
C SER A 943 -26.33 9.72 1.92
N ASN A 944 -26.41 9.16 0.70
CA ASN A 944 -27.53 9.25 -0.23
C ASN A 944 -28.11 7.88 -0.59
N SER A 945 -28.08 6.91 0.34
CA SER A 945 -28.62 5.57 0.09
C SER A 945 -30.16 5.58 -0.02
N LYS A 946 -30.68 4.86 -1.02
CA LYS A 946 -32.11 4.57 -1.16
C LYS A 946 -32.52 3.28 -0.45
N THR A 947 -31.58 2.60 0.20
CA THR A 947 -31.79 1.39 1.01
C THR A 947 -31.55 1.72 2.48
N TRP A 948 -32.24 1.02 3.38
CA TRP A 948 -32.04 1.20 4.82
C TRP A 948 -30.62 0.79 5.19
N THR A 949 -29.84 1.75 5.65
CA THR A 949 -28.43 1.57 5.97
C THR A 949 -28.22 1.81 7.46
N ARG A 950 -27.57 0.86 8.13
CA ARG A 950 -27.17 1.00 9.54
C ARG A 950 -26.07 2.04 9.66
N ASP A 951 -26.18 2.94 10.63
CA ASP A 951 -25.26 4.05 10.88
C ASP A 951 -25.16 4.32 12.40
N TYR A 952 -24.11 5.01 12.80
CA TYR A 952 -23.80 5.36 14.20
C TYR A 952 -22.92 6.63 14.31
N TYR A 953 -22.68 7.34 13.20
CA TYR A 953 -21.74 8.46 13.11
C TYR A 953 -22.02 9.63 14.06
N ASN A 954 -23.27 9.87 14.45
CA ASN A 954 -23.66 11.02 15.26
C ASN A 954 -23.91 10.71 16.75
N LYS A 955 -23.49 9.53 17.24
CA LYS A 955 -23.52 9.19 18.68
C LYS A 955 -24.93 9.16 19.30
N GLY A 956 -25.96 9.09 18.45
CA GLY A 956 -27.35 9.35 18.83
C GLY A 956 -28.15 8.14 19.28
N GLY A 957 -27.81 6.92 18.83
CA GLY A 957 -28.59 5.71 19.08
C GLY A 957 -28.79 5.40 20.58
N ILE A 958 -29.92 4.81 20.96
CA ILE A 958 -30.20 4.46 22.36
C ILE A 958 -29.89 3.00 22.72
N GLY A 959 -29.72 2.12 21.74
CA GLY A 959 -29.44 0.69 21.92
C GLY A 959 -28.21 0.37 22.78
N GLU A 960 -28.17 -0.82 23.37
CA GLU A 960 -27.06 -1.28 24.22
C GLU A 960 -26.73 -2.76 24.01
N PRO A 961 -25.44 -3.14 23.76
CA PRO A 961 -24.25 -2.28 23.81
C PRO A 961 -24.00 -1.46 22.53
N ILE A 962 -24.80 -1.66 21.50
CA ILE A 962 -24.65 -0.99 20.20
C ILE A 962 -25.68 0.13 20.07
N ARG A 963 -25.20 1.38 20.00
CA ARG A 963 -25.95 2.63 19.82
C ARG A 963 -25.98 3.05 18.35
N SER A 964 -26.56 2.20 17.52
CA SER A 964 -26.77 2.44 16.09
C SER A 964 -28.16 2.98 15.82
N TYR A 965 -28.43 3.31 14.56
CA TYR A 965 -29.77 3.55 14.02
C TYR A 965 -29.77 3.20 12.52
N HIS A 966 -30.93 3.02 11.93
CA HIS A 966 -31.09 2.85 10.49
C HIS A 966 -31.52 4.16 9.83
N LYS A 967 -30.92 4.50 8.69
CA LYS A 967 -31.31 5.67 7.89
C LYS A 967 -31.52 5.33 6.42
N LYS A 968 -32.38 6.10 5.77
CA LYS A 968 -32.70 5.96 4.33
C LYS A 968 -33.22 7.28 3.75
N LEU A 969 -33.05 7.52 2.47
CA LEU A 969 -33.76 8.58 1.75
C LEU A 969 -35.29 8.36 1.72
N ALA A 970 -36.05 9.44 1.90
CA ALA A 970 -37.51 9.41 1.73
C ALA A 970 -37.91 8.83 0.37
N GLY A 971 -38.81 7.85 0.41
CA GLY A 971 -39.36 7.11 -0.70
C GLY A 971 -40.87 7.31 -0.84
N THR A 972 -41.58 6.22 -1.19
CA THR A 972 -43.00 6.25 -1.59
C THR A 972 -43.94 5.53 -0.61
N GLY A 973 -43.44 5.00 0.50
CA GLY A 973 -44.20 4.18 1.46
C GLY A 973 -44.00 2.66 1.31
N GLU A 974 -43.14 2.21 0.40
CA GLU A 974 -42.98 0.80 0.01
C GLU A 974 -41.86 0.05 0.74
N SER A 975 -41.04 0.74 1.53
CA SER A 975 -39.95 0.11 2.28
C SER A 975 -39.82 0.76 3.65
N ASN A 976 -40.45 0.13 4.64
CA ASN A 976 -40.76 0.65 5.97
C ASN A 976 -39.99 -0.13 7.04
N VAL A 977 -40.06 0.31 8.28
CA VAL A 977 -39.52 -0.44 9.43
C VAL A 977 -40.60 -0.64 10.49
N GLU A 978 -40.52 -1.74 11.22
CA GLU A 978 -41.47 -2.11 12.28
C GLU A 978 -40.73 -2.43 13.57
N TRP A 979 -41.27 -1.96 14.70
CA TRP A 979 -40.90 -2.38 16.05
C TRP A 979 -42.06 -3.16 16.66
N GLU A 980 -41.84 -4.44 17.00
CA GLU A 980 -42.81 -5.36 17.59
C GLU A 980 -42.42 -5.73 19.02
N THR A 981 -43.41 -5.72 19.94
CA THR A 981 -43.24 -6.24 21.31
C THR A 981 -44.51 -6.93 21.81
N THR A 982 -44.44 -7.59 22.96
CA THR A 982 -45.59 -8.22 23.62
C THR A 982 -45.87 -7.54 24.97
N LEU A 983 -47.03 -6.89 25.08
CA LEU A 983 -47.46 -6.24 26.32
C LEU A 983 -48.17 -7.26 27.23
N PRO A 984 -47.77 -7.39 28.51
CA PRO A 984 -48.29 -8.44 29.40
C PRO A 984 -49.75 -8.21 29.81
N GLU A 985 -50.18 -6.95 29.88
CA GLU A 985 -51.50 -6.57 30.36
C GLU A 985 -52.16 -5.55 29.43
N ALA A 986 -53.49 -5.60 29.31
CA ALA A 986 -54.25 -4.57 28.61
C ALA A 986 -54.28 -3.30 29.46
N GLY A 987 -54.14 -2.13 28.84
CA GLY A 987 -54.09 -0.87 29.58
C GLY A 987 -53.87 0.33 28.69
N ILE A 988 -53.82 1.51 29.30
CA ILE A 988 -53.39 2.74 28.61
C ILE A 988 -51.87 2.76 28.65
N TYR A 989 -51.24 2.79 27.48
CA TYR A 989 -49.80 2.99 27.36
C TYR A 989 -49.54 4.31 26.67
N GLU A 990 -48.56 5.05 27.17
CA GLU A 990 -47.97 6.17 26.45
C GLU A 990 -46.88 5.65 25.52
N LEU A 991 -46.99 6.01 24.24
CA LEU A 991 -46.09 5.58 23.20
C LEU A 991 -45.05 6.66 22.91
N PHE A 992 -43.77 6.30 22.84
CA PHE A 992 -42.68 7.21 22.52
C PHE A 992 -41.83 6.69 21.37
N VAL A 993 -41.31 7.62 20.58
CA VAL A 993 -40.25 7.39 19.58
C VAL A 993 -39.01 8.17 19.97
N TYR A 994 -37.83 7.66 19.65
CA TYR A 994 -36.58 8.32 20.00
C TYR A 994 -35.98 9.09 18.82
N HIS A 995 -35.75 10.40 18.98
CA HIS A 995 -35.09 11.27 17.99
C HIS A 995 -33.84 11.92 18.59
N ASP A 996 -32.66 11.56 18.13
CA ASP A 996 -31.42 12.23 18.55
C ASP A 996 -31.21 13.60 17.88
N GLU A 997 -30.85 14.61 18.68
CA GLU A 997 -30.65 15.99 18.24
C GLU A 997 -29.58 16.12 17.16
N MET A 998 -28.41 15.53 17.38
CA MET A 998 -27.31 15.65 16.42
C MET A 998 -27.61 14.89 15.13
N THR A 999 -28.22 13.71 15.24
CA THR A 999 -28.60 12.87 14.10
C THR A 999 -29.62 13.58 13.22
N PHE A 1000 -30.67 14.18 13.78
CA PHE A 1000 -31.66 14.91 13.00
C PHE A 1000 -31.14 16.26 12.48
N LYS A 1001 -30.33 17.03 13.25
CA LYS A 1001 -29.73 18.30 12.77
C LYS A 1001 -28.69 18.11 11.67
N ARG A 1002 -27.85 17.07 11.72
CA ARG A 1002 -26.78 16.82 10.73
C ARG A 1002 -27.18 15.89 9.59
N ASN A 1003 -28.03 14.89 9.84
CA ASN A 1003 -28.43 13.89 8.83
C ASN A 1003 -29.88 14.02 8.36
N GLY A 1004 -30.75 14.76 9.06
CA GLY A 1004 -32.16 14.95 8.67
C GLY A 1004 -32.35 15.65 7.30
N TYR A 1005 -31.32 16.35 6.84
CA TYR A 1005 -31.27 17.02 5.54
C TYR A 1005 -30.07 16.56 4.72
N ILE A 1006 -30.31 15.92 3.56
CA ILE A 1006 -29.21 15.63 2.64
C ILE A 1006 -28.90 16.88 1.83
N LYS A 1007 -27.75 17.50 2.11
CA LYS A 1007 -27.25 18.65 1.36
C LYS A 1007 -26.85 18.22 -0.05
N LYS A 1008 -27.62 18.66 -1.05
CA LYS A 1008 -27.25 18.53 -2.47
C LYS A 1008 -27.05 19.90 -3.08
N TYR A 1009 -25.83 20.15 -3.56
CA TYR A 1009 -25.53 21.36 -4.32
C TYR A 1009 -25.88 21.13 -5.79
N VAL A 1010 -26.83 21.90 -6.31
CA VAL A 1010 -27.13 21.98 -7.75
C VAL A 1010 -26.92 23.43 -8.16
N ASN A 1011 -26.03 23.69 -9.13
CA ASN A 1011 -25.66 25.05 -9.57
C ASN A 1011 -25.21 25.99 -8.43
N ARG A 1012 -24.42 25.49 -7.46
CA ARG A 1012 -23.98 26.21 -6.25
C ARG A 1012 -25.11 26.69 -5.32
N LYS A 1013 -26.34 26.21 -5.48
CA LYS A 1013 -27.44 26.41 -4.52
C LYS A 1013 -27.65 25.15 -3.69
N GLU A 1014 -27.74 25.32 -2.38
CA GLU A 1014 -28.06 24.27 -1.41
C GLU A 1014 -29.57 23.98 -1.47
N LEU A 1015 -29.93 22.73 -1.72
CA LEU A 1015 -31.31 22.25 -1.64
C LEU A 1015 -31.48 21.51 -0.31
N THR A 1016 -32.31 22.05 0.59
CA THR A 1016 -32.78 21.40 1.82
C THR A 1016 -34.30 21.26 1.77
N SER A 1017 -34.84 20.21 2.39
CA SER A 1017 -36.30 20.12 2.61
C SER A 1017 -36.66 21.08 3.76
N PRO A 1018 -37.53 22.07 3.60
CA PRO A 1018 -38.06 22.79 4.76
C PRO A 1018 -38.98 21.86 5.56
N LYS A 1019 -38.85 21.83 6.89
CA LYS A 1019 -39.76 21.12 7.83
C LYS A 1019 -39.84 19.59 7.60
N PRO A 1020 -38.84 18.82 8.07
CA PRO A 1020 -38.73 17.37 7.86
C PRO A 1020 -39.75 16.61 8.72
N THR A 1021 -40.39 15.59 8.14
CA THR A 1021 -41.47 14.84 8.79
C THR A 1021 -41.24 13.33 8.80
N GLN A 1022 -41.69 12.63 9.85
CA GLN A 1022 -41.71 11.17 9.92
C GLN A 1022 -43.12 10.67 10.26
N THR A 1023 -43.60 9.65 9.54
CA THR A 1023 -44.97 9.15 9.69
C THR A 1023 -45.00 7.76 10.30
N TYR A 1024 -45.67 7.63 11.44
CA TYR A 1024 -45.82 6.40 12.22
C TYR A 1024 -47.25 5.86 12.14
N LEU A 1025 -47.38 4.53 12.10
CA LEU A 1025 -48.65 3.79 12.06
C LEU A 1025 -48.66 2.73 13.15
N PHE A 1026 -49.75 2.59 13.87
CA PHE A 1026 -49.93 1.51 14.86
C PHE A 1026 -51.40 1.20 15.11
N LEU A 1027 -51.68 -0.01 15.56
CA LEU A 1027 -53.02 -0.47 15.92
C LEU A 1027 -53.19 -0.41 17.45
N HIS A 1028 -54.26 0.21 17.90
CA HIS A 1028 -54.70 0.18 19.31
C HIS A 1028 -56.18 -0.22 19.38
N LYS A 1029 -56.75 -0.34 20.59
CA LYS A 1029 -58.14 -0.79 20.79
C LYS A 1029 -59.19 0.09 20.08
N GLY A 1030 -58.86 1.35 19.80
CA GLY A 1030 -59.74 2.32 19.12
C GLY A 1030 -59.64 2.30 17.59
N GLY A 1031 -58.71 1.54 17.00
CA GLY A 1031 -58.49 1.49 15.56
C GLY A 1031 -57.02 1.69 15.18
N ASN A 1032 -56.79 1.92 13.89
CA ASN A 1032 -55.47 2.28 13.36
C ASN A 1032 -55.23 3.78 13.54
N GLU A 1033 -54.12 4.12 14.17
CA GLU A 1033 -53.66 5.49 14.33
C GLU A 1033 -52.56 5.79 13.32
N LYS A 1034 -52.55 7.03 12.79
CA LYS A 1034 -51.51 7.52 11.87
C LYS A 1034 -51.05 8.90 12.34
N ILE A 1035 -49.79 8.99 12.77
CA ILE A 1035 -49.22 10.22 13.30
C ILE A 1035 -48.05 10.65 12.42
N THR A 1036 -48.09 11.89 11.92
CA THR A 1036 -46.97 12.51 11.20
C THR A 1036 -46.36 13.55 12.12
N LEU A 1037 -45.11 13.33 12.54
CA LEU A 1037 -44.34 14.27 13.35
C LEU A 1037 -43.53 15.20 12.46
N GLU A 1038 -43.59 16.51 12.70
CA GLU A 1038 -42.57 17.46 12.24
C GLU A 1038 -41.40 17.41 13.23
N THR A 1039 -40.27 16.88 12.77
CA THR A 1039 -39.16 16.44 13.64
C THR A 1039 -38.44 17.58 14.35
N GLU A 1040 -38.42 18.79 13.77
CA GLU A 1040 -37.84 19.97 14.45
C GLU A 1040 -38.75 20.54 15.54
N GLU A 1041 -40.07 20.58 15.31
CA GLU A 1041 -41.03 21.13 16.27
C GLU A 1041 -41.30 20.15 17.43
N ALA A 1042 -41.20 18.84 17.20
CA ALA A 1042 -41.45 17.80 18.20
C ALA A 1042 -40.37 17.72 19.31
N GLY A 1043 -39.20 18.33 19.10
CA GLY A 1043 -38.05 18.27 20.01
C GLY A 1043 -37.19 17.02 19.81
N TYR A 1044 -36.30 16.75 20.76
CA TYR A 1044 -35.34 15.64 20.71
C TYR A 1044 -35.40 14.78 21.99
N GLY A 1045 -34.89 13.56 21.93
CA GLY A 1045 -35.01 12.53 22.96
C GLY A 1045 -36.24 11.66 22.77
N TRP A 1046 -36.90 11.26 23.86
CA TRP A 1046 -38.14 10.48 23.81
C TRP A 1046 -39.35 11.38 23.56
N ILE A 1047 -39.92 11.30 22.36
CA ILE A 1047 -41.07 12.09 21.92
C ILE A 1047 -42.34 11.26 22.07
N SER A 1048 -43.31 11.78 22.83
CA SER A 1048 -44.62 11.12 22.99
C SER A 1048 -45.44 11.23 21.72
N LEU A 1049 -45.89 10.09 21.21
CA LEU A 1049 -46.93 9.98 20.19
C LEU A 1049 -48.34 10.06 20.80
N GLY A 1050 -48.46 10.00 22.13
CA GLY A 1050 -49.72 10.07 22.86
C GLY A 1050 -50.04 8.82 23.68
N LYS A 1051 -51.18 8.87 24.37
CA LYS A 1051 -51.66 7.81 25.28
C LYS A 1051 -52.80 7.03 24.62
N PHE A 1052 -52.60 5.73 24.45
CA PHE A 1052 -53.55 4.88 23.72
C PHE A 1052 -53.87 3.60 24.50
N PRO A 1053 -55.11 3.09 24.41
CA PRO A 1053 -55.49 1.82 25.01
C PRO A 1053 -54.98 0.65 24.14
N PHE A 1054 -54.00 -0.11 24.62
CA PHE A 1054 -53.50 -1.31 23.96
C PHE A 1054 -54.07 -2.59 24.59
N PRO A 1055 -54.41 -3.62 23.79
CA PRO A 1055 -54.75 -4.95 24.32
C PRO A 1055 -53.50 -5.65 24.87
N ALA A 1056 -53.70 -6.64 25.75
CA ALA A 1056 -52.64 -7.58 26.10
C ALA A 1056 -52.25 -8.41 24.86
N GLY A 1057 -50.96 -8.71 24.70
CA GLY A 1057 -50.42 -9.46 23.57
C GLY A 1057 -49.52 -8.63 22.65
N LYS A 1058 -49.33 -9.12 21.42
CA LYS A 1058 -48.42 -8.49 20.44
C LYS A 1058 -48.94 -7.14 19.98
N THR A 1059 -48.05 -6.15 19.96
CA THR A 1059 -48.28 -4.82 19.41
C THR A 1059 -47.12 -4.43 18.50
N LYS A 1060 -47.37 -3.56 17.53
CA LYS A 1060 -46.33 -3.05 16.63
C LYS A 1060 -46.52 -1.60 16.24
N VAL A 1061 -45.41 -0.93 15.95
CA VAL A 1061 -45.35 0.42 15.38
C VAL A 1061 -44.56 0.36 14.09
N THR A 1062 -45.10 0.92 13.02
CA THR A 1062 -44.47 0.99 11.69
C THR A 1062 -44.09 2.42 11.38
N LEU A 1063 -42.83 2.68 11.05
CA LEU A 1063 -42.38 3.94 10.46
C LEU A 1063 -42.35 3.82 8.94
N LEU A 1064 -43.08 4.70 8.26
CA LEU A 1064 -43.10 4.79 6.80
C LEU A 1064 -41.84 5.50 6.29
N ASP A 1065 -41.34 5.10 5.12
CA ASP A 1065 -40.30 5.84 4.40
C ASP A 1065 -40.81 7.11 3.69
N ILE A 1066 -41.85 7.77 4.22
CA ILE A 1066 -42.42 8.99 3.62
C ILE A 1066 -41.97 10.20 4.43
N GLY A 1067 -41.33 11.16 3.74
CA GLY A 1067 -40.91 12.45 4.31
C GLY A 1067 -41.53 13.64 3.58
N SER A 1068 -41.20 14.86 4.01
CA SER A 1068 -41.69 16.13 3.45
C SER A 1068 -41.05 16.47 2.09
N GLY A 1069 -39.95 15.80 1.71
CA GLY A 1069 -39.35 15.93 0.38
C GLY A 1069 -38.38 14.80 0.04
N PRO A 1070 -38.03 14.63 -1.24
CA PRO A 1070 -37.24 13.49 -1.74
C PRO A 1070 -35.76 13.49 -1.32
N TYR A 1071 -35.32 14.52 -0.59
CA TYR A 1071 -33.96 14.67 -0.06
C TYR A 1071 -33.91 14.64 1.48
N GLN A 1072 -35.03 14.34 2.13
CA GLN A 1072 -35.07 14.10 3.56
C GLN A 1072 -34.53 12.69 3.87
N ALA A 1073 -33.76 12.55 4.95
CA ALA A 1073 -33.46 11.24 5.52
C ALA A 1073 -34.58 10.84 6.52
N ILE A 1074 -35.03 9.59 6.41
CA ILE A 1074 -35.86 8.92 7.40
C ILE A 1074 -34.93 8.11 8.31
N ILE A 1075 -35.08 8.28 9.61
CA ILE A 1075 -34.25 7.72 10.67
C ILE A 1075 -35.11 6.84 11.57
N ALA A 1076 -34.63 5.62 11.82
CA ALA A 1076 -35.26 4.58 12.62
C ALA A 1076 -34.29 4.12 13.71
N ASP A 1077 -34.67 4.34 14.96
CA ASP A 1077 -33.87 4.02 16.15
C ASP A 1077 -34.71 3.12 17.07
N ALA A 1078 -35.43 3.70 18.04
CA ALA A 1078 -36.19 2.94 19.03
C ALA A 1078 -37.63 3.44 19.28
N VAL A 1079 -38.47 2.53 19.79
CA VAL A 1079 -39.84 2.78 20.25
C VAL A 1079 -40.00 2.31 21.69
N LYS A 1080 -40.72 3.08 22.51
CA LYS A 1080 -40.97 2.81 23.94
C LYS A 1080 -42.45 2.88 24.28
N TRP A 1081 -42.96 1.88 25.01
CA TRP A 1081 -44.31 1.84 25.59
C TRP A 1081 -44.21 1.94 27.11
N VAL A 1082 -44.89 2.92 27.72
CA VAL A 1082 -44.92 3.10 29.18
C VAL A 1082 -46.35 2.93 29.67
N LYS A 1083 -46.60 1.95 30.54
CA LYS A 1083 -47.93 1.74 31.12
C LYS A 1083 -48.29 2.93 32.01
N CYS A 1084 -49.43 3.56 31.75
CA CYS A 1084 -49.94 4.62 32.61
C CYS A 1084 -50.47 4.02 33.94
N PRO A 1085 -50.33 4.77 35.06
CA PRO A 1085 -50.88 4.36 36.35
C PRO A 1085 -52.38 4.08 36.34
#